data_AF-A0A3M9YLY7-F1
#
_entry.id   AF-A0A3M9YLY7-F1
#
_cell.length_a   1.000
_cell.length_b   1.000
_cell.length_c   1.000
_cell.angle_alpha   90.00
_cell.angle_beta   90.00
_cell.angle_gamma   90.00
#
_symmetry.space_group_name_H-M   'P 1'
#
loop_
_entity.id
_entity.type
_entity.pdbx_description
1 polymer ?
#
loop_
_entity_poly.entity_id
_entity_poly.type
_entity_poly.pdbx_seq_one_letter_code
_entity_poly.pdbx_strand_id
1 'polypeptide(L)'
;MMADSSLTEKLAPHKRRLLCDLAELQEQPYPHIQLYVDESDILKVCLVLTPPGWIPIHLTVMFPPEYPLRAPYIHTDTHISHPNVFGNYLCASILNTAAGWTPAYTLKGVAIQMLSFFTSETLEQDYGGRTVSLLSLRNDNRQLPQSFNCERCEFKSGTWADAKRAHRKRLQEAAALEEATAAAAPAKPDHHSHQYLTQMPAEILLTIIDTLEFRDLTAFAQAWTRVSDLIAQADVVRLRELQCFCTKANFNSAKLGVGVSLDGKGANKSIKSEFDLLSEEGFGKLGIRKSVHGINFSHWLPLPISQRHWAQVRGEAKVTLIQIGEYAGLGRRLTIDVLAAFMNDVVVRLNKQAEEPAKPRAVALPRWDMPDLWWAKPSAPESTLRHASEKAIESYFHLFHMLVCFATEDRELVETANRRIRVFASGQRHKSVCPNLGHLLVYLLISDVEITELLRKDIITEAITRNVVWLFDKRGADMPELSYLEPDAESPYRLKRTFEGGRTSYRLLMFSELFRRTARPGHGKPLQQVREELFDRHGAPPRGAAAALAAEVRRLHEVDNFYDFFREMGLQKIPGVRCFTAVLRATVKDSVSYGYSSWGLSQDVAYVLRRRKERGVGVVPGLQMLRGSGEFSVPRHLTFFPSKRGRARLSGRRR
;
A
#
# COMPACT_ATOMS: atom_id res chain seq x y z
N MET A 1 -3.82 -25.99 -27.52
CA MET A 1 -3.44 -25.44 -28.83
C MET A 1 -2.45 -24.32 -28.59
N MET A 2 -1.19 -24.47 -29.06
CA MET A 2 -0.19 -23.41 -28.98
C MET A 2 -0.56 -22.32 -29.99
N ALA A 3 -1.08 -21.19 -29.50
CA ALA A 3 -1.25 -20.01 -30.32
C ALA A 3 0.13 -19.49 -30.75
N ASP A 4 0.28 -19.37 -32.06
CA ASP A 4 1.45 -18.90 -32.78
C ASP A 4 2.02 -17.60 -32.16
N SER A 5 3.16 -17.70 -31.47
CA SER A 5 3.74 -16.59 -30.70
C SER A 5 4.23 -15.45 -31.58
N SER A 6 4.25 -15.63 -32.91
CA SER A 6 4.66 -14.63 -33.89
C SER A 6 3.60 -13.58 -34.21
N LEU A 7 2.30 -13.87 -34.02
CA LEU A 7 1.20 -12.97 -34.42
C LEU A 7 0.83 -11.97 -33.32
N THR A 8 1.05 -12.32 -32.05
CA THR A 8 0.71 -11.47 -30.90
C THR A 8 1.65 -10.27 -30.75
N GLU A 9 2.89 -10.32 -31.27
CA GLU A 9 3.86 -9.21 -31.19
C GLU A 9 3.48 -7.97 -32.02
N LYS A 10 2.63 -8.10 -33.06
CA LYS A 10 2.25 -6.98 -33.95
C LYS A 10 0.95 -6.28 -33.59
N LEU A 11 0.21 -6.77 -32.58
CA LEU A 11 -1.09 -6.22 -32.23
C LEU A 11 -0.97 -5.01 -31.29
N ALA A 12 -1.72 -3.94 -31.56
CA ALA A 12 -1.75 -2.77 -30.68
C ALA A 12 -2.15 -3.16 -29.24
N PRO A 13 -1.54 -2.57 -28.18
CA PRO A 13 -1.73 -3.05 -26.80
C PRO A 13 -3.18 -2.99 -26.33
N HIS A 14 -3.95 -1.99 -26.76
CA HIS A 14 -5.40 -1.87 -26.51
C HIS A 14 -6.18 -3.07 -27.05
N LYS A 15 -5.91 -3.46 -28.30
CA LYS A 15 -6.58 -4.58 -28.96
C LYS A 15 -6.19 -5.91 -28.31
N ARG A 16 -4.91 -6.09 -27.93
CA ARG A 16 -4.46 -7.28 -27.19
C ARG A 16 -5.21 -7.41 -25.88
N ARG A 17 -5.32 -6.32 -25.12
CA ARG A 17 -6.02 -6.31 -23.83
C ARG A 17 -7.50 -6.66 -23.96
N LEU A 18 -8.19 -6.09 -24.96
CA LEU A 18 -9.59 -6.42 -25.26
C LEU A 18 -9.76 -7.90 -25.62
N LEU A 19 -8.93 -8.43 -26.52
CA LEU A 19 -8.99 -9.86 -26.88
C LEU A 19 -8.79 -10.77 -25.67
N CYS A 20 -7.86 -10.43 -24.77
CA CYS A 20 -7.69 -11.18 -23.53
C CYS A 20 -8.95 -11.15 -22.65
N ASP A 21 -9.62 -9.99 -22.51
CA ASP A 21 -10.88 -9.89 -21.75
C ASP A 21 -12.02 -10.70 -22.37
N LEU A 22 -12.13 -10.69 -23.70
CA LEU A 22 -13.15 -11.45 -24.42
C LEU A 22 -12.89 -12.96 -24.28
N ALA A 23 -11.65 -13.39 -24.50
CA ALA A 23 -11.24 -14.78 -24.33
C ALA A 23 -11.45 -15.27 -22.89
N GLU A 24 -11.10 -14.46 -21.88
CA GLU A 24 -11.34 -14.80 -20.46
C GLU A 24 -12.82 -15.09 -20.19
N LEU A 25 -13.76 -14.37 -20.82
CA LEU A 25 -15.18 -14.60 -20.57
C LEU A 25 -15.78 -15.72 -21.43
N GLN A 26 -15.21 -16.01 -22.61
CA GLN A 26 -15.65 -17.07 -23.52
C GLN A 26 -15.12 -18.45 -23.12
N GLU A 27 -13.82 -18.56 -22.82
CA GLU A 27 -13.18 -19.81 -22.42
C GLU A 27 -13.61 -20.23 -21.02
N GLN A 28 -13.97 -19.26 -20.19
CA GLN A 28 -14.22 -19.41 -18.76
C GLN A 28 -15.52 -18.69 -18.33
N PRO A 29 -16.69 -19.21 -18.76
CA PRO A 29 -17.98 -18.57 -18.54
C PRO A 29 -18.34 -18.50 -17.05
N TYR A 30 -18.88 -17.37 -16.62
CA TYR A 30 -19.36 -17.18 -15.25
C TYR A 30 -20.85 -17.56 -15.14
N PRO A 31 -21.29 -18.26 -14.08
CA PRO A 31 -22.70 -18.59 -13.89
C PRO A 31 -23.61 -17.37 -14.04
N HIS A 32 -24.69 -17.54 -14.80
CA HIS A 32 -25.67 -16.48 -15.12
C HIS A 32 -25.19 -15.37 -16.05
N ILE A 33 -24.00 -15.47 -16.64
CA ILE A 33 -23.44 -14.50 -17.57
C ILE A 33 -23.06 -15.23 -18.87
N GLN A 34 -23.48 -14.69 -20.00
CA GLN A 34 -23.11 -15.18 -21.33
C GLN A 34 -22.62 -14.03 -22.19
N LEU A 35 -21.47 -14.21 -22.82
CA LEU A 35 -20.88 -13.25 -23.75
C LEU A 35 -20.98 -13.78 -25.18
N TYR A 36 -21.48 -12.94 -26.08
CA TYR A 36 -21.52 -13.22 -27.51
C TYR A 36 -20.70 -12.16 -28.24
N VAL A 37 -19.69 -12.62 -28.97
CA VAL A 37 -18.74 -11.78 -29.71
C VAL A 37 -18.96 -12.02 -31.19
N ASP A 38 -19.09 -10.92 -31.94
CA ASP A 38 -19.10 -10.94 -33.40
C ASP A 38 -17.66 -10.76 -33.90
N GLU A 39 -17.14 -11.73 -34.65
CA GLU A 39 -15.77 -11.68 -35.18
C GLU A 39 -15.54 -10.49 -36.13
N SER A 40 -16.60 -9.96 -36.75
CA SER A 40 -16.52 -8.81 -37.64
C SER A 40 -16.37 -7.47 -36.91
N ASP A 41 -16.86 -7.38 -35.66
CA ASP A 41 -16.83 -6.17 -34.83
C ASP A 41 -16.68 -6.52 -33.34
N ILE A 42 -15.44 -6.75 -32.91
CA ILE A 42 -15.11 -7.04 -31.50
C ILE A 42 -15.31 -5.84 -30.56
N LEU A 43 -15.54 -4.63 -31.08
CA LEU A 43 -15.76 -3.43 -30.26
C LEU A 43 -17.20 -3.33 -29.77
N LYS A 44 -18.11 -4.14 -30.30
CA LYS A 44 -19.51 -4.17 -29.87
C LYS A 44 -19.98 -5.59 -29.66
N VAL A 45 -20.15 -5.97 -28.39
CA VAL A 45 -20.49 -7.33 -27.97
C VAL A 45 -21.81 -7.37 -27.22
N CYS A 46 -22.47 -8.53 -27.26
CA CYS A 46 -23.72 -8.77 -26.54
C CYS A 46 -23.41 -9.50 -25.23
N LEU A 47 -23.89 -8.96 -24.11
CA LEU A 47 -23.76 -9.54 -22.79
C LEU A 47 -25.15 -9.88 -22.24
N VAL A 48 -25.44 -11.16 -22.09
CA VAL A 48 -26.72 -11.65 -21.59
C VAL A 48 -26.57 -12.07 -20.14
N LEU A 49 -27.31 -11.40 -19.26
CA LEU A 49 -27.40 -11.70 -17.84
C LEU A 49 -28.68 -12.48 -17.57
N THR A 50 -28.60 -13.49 -16.70
CA THR A 50 -29.78 -14.28 -16.29
C THR A 50 -29.90 -14.33 -14.76
N PRO A 51 -30.22 -13.18 -14.14
CA PRO A 51 -30.21 -13.06 -12.70
C PRO A 51 -31.30 -13.94 -12.05
N PRO A 52 -31.01 -14.64 -10.94
CA PRO A 52 -32.02 -15.39 -10.21
C PRO A 52 -33.20 -14.50 -9.80
N GLY A 53 -34.43 -14.94 -10.08
CA GLY A 53 -35.64 -14.19 -9.73
C GLY A 53 -36.03 -13.06 -10.69
N TRP A 54 -35.25 -12.83 -11.76
CA TRP A 54 -35.45 -11.80 -12.79
C TRP A 54 -35.69 -12.39 -14.19
N ILE A 55 -36.24 -11.57 -15.09
CA ILE A 55 -36.22 -11.86 -16.53
C ILE A 55 -34.77 -11.79 -17.06
N PRO A 56 -34.40 -12.55 -18.12
CA PRO A 56 -33.14 -12.39 -18.80
C PRO A 56 -32.95 -10.95 -19.28
N ILE A 57 -31.74 -10.43 -19.13
CA ILE A 57 -31.39 -9.05 -19.48
C ILE A 57 -30.32 -9.10 -20.56
N HIS A 58 -30.63 -8.54 -21.71
CA HIS A 58 -29.65 -8.28 -22.76
C HIS A 58 -29.05 -6.89 -22.59
N LEU A 59 -27.72 -6.85 -22.54
CA LEU A 59 -26.91 -5.64 -22.53
C LEU A 59 -26.05 -5.60 -23.79
N THR A 60 -25.88 -4.41 -24.35
CA THR A 60 -24.89 -4.16 -25.39
C THR A 60 -23.69 -3.43 -24.77
N VAL A 61 -22.50 -3.98 -24.97
CA VAL A 61 -21.24 -3.43 -24.46
C VAL A 61 -20.44 -2.89 -25.65
N MET A 62 -20.12 -1.60 -25.60
CA MET A 62 -19.34 -0.90 -26.62
C MET A 62 -18.00 -0.46 -26.06
N PHE A 63 -16.92 -0.94 -26.65
CA PHE A 63 -15.56 -0.63 -26.24
C PHE A 63 -15.03 0.59 -26.99
N PRO A 64 -14.54 1.64 -26.30
CA PRO A 64 -13.83 2.72 -26.95
C PRO A 64 -12.47 2.23 -27.48
N PRO A 65 -11.90 2.89 -28.51
CA PRO A 65 -10.57 2.55 -29.03
C PRO A 65 -9.46 2.57 -27.96
N GLU A 66 -9.64 3.38 -26.92
CA GLU A 66 -8.68 3.52 -25.81
C GLU A 66 -8.89 2.51 -24.67
N TYR A 67 -9.83 1.56 -24.77
CA TYR A 67 -10.03 0.52 -23.76
C TYR A 67 -8.69 -0.20 -23.42
N PRO A 68 -8.35 -0.42 -22.14
CA PRO A 68 -9.13 -0.24 -20.91
C PRO A 68 -8.92 1.12 -20.22
N LEU A 69 -8.26 2.08 -20.87
CA LEU A 69 -7.99 3.40 -20.27
C LEU A 69 -9.29 4.18 -20.01
N ARG A 70 -10.32 3.91 -20.81
CA ARG A 70 -11.69 4.38 -20.62
C ARG A 70 -12.62 3.20 -20.43
N ALA A 71 -13.64 3.40 -19.60
CA ALA A 71 -14.71 2.43 -19.39
C ALA A 71 -15.43 2.11 -20.71
N PRO A 72 -15.89 0.87 -20.90
CA PRO A 72 -16.84 0.56 -21.96
C PRO A 72 -18.17 1.25 -21.67
N TYR A 73 -18.89 1.60 -22.73
CA TYR A 73 -20.27 2.05 -22.61
C TYR A 73 -21.18 0.82 -22.57
N ILE A 74 -22.03 0.72 -21.54
CA ILE A 74 -22.96 -0.39 -21.39
C ILE A 74 -24.38 0.18 -21.30
N HIS A 75 -25.26 -0.29 -22.16
CA HIS A 75 -26.68 0.03 -22.11
C HIS A 75 -27.52 -1.24 -22.05
N THR A 76 -28.72 -1.11 -21.47
CA THR A 76 -29.70 -2.19 -21.45
C THR A 76 -30.61 -2.12 -22.67
N ASP A 77 -30.75 -3.24 -23.36
CA ASP A 77 -31.67 -3.40 -24.49
C ASP A 77 -33.02 -3.97 -24.02
N THR A 78 -32.99 -4.71 -22.92
CA THR A 78 -34.20 -5.16 -22.22
C THR A 78 -34.78 -3.99 -21.42
N HIS A 79 -36.10 -3.82 -21.45
CA HIS A 79 -36.77 -2.75 -20.74
C HIS A 79 -36.87 -3.09 -19.25
N ILE A 80 -36.21 -2.29 -18.40
CA ILE A 80 -36.09 -2.54 -16.97
C ILE A 80 -36.54 -1.32 -16.18
N SER A 81 -37.49 -1.50 -15.27
CA SER A 81 -37.83 -0.51 -14.25
C SER A 81 -36.85 -0.63 -13.07
N HIS A 82 -35.92 0.31 -12.95
CA HIS A 82 -34.92 0.30 -11.88
C HIS A 82 -34.46 1.73 -11.54
N PRO A 83 -34.25 2.07 -10.24
CA PRO A 83 -33.94 3.45 -9.82
C PRO A 83 -32.70 4.06 -10.49
N ASN A 84 -31.72 3.22 -10.79
CA ASN A 84 -30.46 3.63 -11.43
C ASN A 84 -30.43 3.27 -12.94
N VAL A 85 -31.58 3.05 -13.58
CA VAL A 85 -31.69 2.84 -15.04
C VAL A 85 -32.58 3.94 -15.62
N PHE A 86 -32.04 4.72 -16.55
CA PHE A 86 -32.71 5.85 -17.16
C PHE A 86 -32.88 5.60 -18.66
N GLY A 87 -34.06 5.12 -19.06
CA GLY A 87 -34.26 4.58 -20.41
C GLY A 87 -33.38 3.35 -20.62
N ASN A 88 -32.38 3.45 -21.49
CA ASN A 88 -31.37 2.40 -21.72
C ASN A 88 -30.04 2.64 -20.96
N TYR A 89 -29.86 3.81 -20.33
CA TYR A 89 -28.62 4.17 -19.66
C TYR A 89 -28.54 3.58 -18.24
N LEU A 90 -27.41 2.92 -17.93
CA LEU A 90 -27.12 2.37 -16.61
C LEU A 90 -26.31 3.38 -15.79
N CYS A 91 -26.85 3.88 -14.69
CA CYS A 91 -26.13 4.74 -13.75
C CYS A 91 -25.35 3.89 -12.74
N ALA A 92 -24.18 3.39 -13.16
CA ALA A 92 -23.25 2.66 -12.30
C ALA A 92 -21.96 3.46 -12.13
N SER A 93 -21.53 3.68 -10.89
CA SER A 93 -20.32 4.47 -10.57
C SER A 93 -19.07 3.90 -11.24
N ILE A 94 -18.99 2.56 -11.34
CA ILE A 94 -17.90 1.83 -12.00
C ILE A 94 -17.75 2.20 -13.48
N LEU A 95 -18.84 2.55 -14.18
CA LEU A 95 -18.80 2.90 -15.62
C LEU A 95 -18.71 4.41 -15.86
N ASN A 96 -19.36 5.20 -14.99
CA ASN A 96 -19.72 6.58 -15.33
C ASN A 96 -18.94 7.63 -14.55
N THR A 97 -18.09 7.24 -13.60
CA THR A 97 -17.30 8.19 -12.81
C THR A 97 -15.82 7.99 -13.03
N ALA A 98 -15.08 9.11 -13.14
CA ALA A 98 -13.62 9.07 -13.26
C ALA A 98 -12.93 8.48 -12.02
N ALA A 99 -13.62 8.45 -10.87
CA ALA A 99 -13.15 7.82 -9.64
C ALA A 99 -13.54 6.33 -9.57
N GLY A 100 -14.58 5.90 -10.26
CA GLY A 100 -15.12 4.54 -10.19
C GLY A 100 -14.52 3.57 -11.21
N TRP A 101 -14.07 4.05 -12.37
CA TRP A 101 -13.37 3.21 -13.36
C TRP A 101 -11.86 3.18 -13.13
N THR A 102 -11.27 1.99 -13.22
CA THR A 102 -9.82 1.80 -13.28
C THR A 102 -9.47 0.81 -14.40
N PRO A 103 -8.38 1.04 -15.16
CA PRO A 103 -7.88 0.08 -16.14
C PRO A 103 -7.51 -1.29 -15.56
N ALA A 104 -7.50 -1.41 -14.23
CA ALA A 104 -7.30 -2.67 -13.53
C ALA A 104 -8.48 -3.64 -13.65
N TYR A 105 -9.69 -3.17 -13.99
CA TYR A 105 -10.83 -4.06 -14.14
C TYR A 105 -10.74 -4.94 -15.38
N THR A 106 -11.23 -6.18 -15.24
CA THR A 106 -11.46 -7.09 -16.36
C THR A 106 -12.92 -7.03 -16.81
N LEU A 107 -13.19 -7.41 -18.06
CA LEU A 107 -14.56 -7.52 -18.54
C LEU A 107 -15.37 -8.52 -17.70
N LYS A 108 -14.75 -9.63 -17.28
CA LYS A 108 -15.36 -10.60 -16.37
C LYS A 108 -15.76 -9.95 -15.04
N GLY A 109 -14.86 -9.16 -14.44
CA GLY A 109 -15.15 -8.41 -13.23
C GLY A 109 -16.30 -7.39 -13.42
N VAL A 110 -16.30 -6.65 -14.53
CA VAL A 110 -17.38 -5.70 -14.85
C VAL A 110 -18.71 -6.43 -15.05
N ALA A 111 -18.74 -7.56 -15.75
CA ALA A 111 -19.95 -8.35 -15.98
C ALA A 111 -20.52 -8.91 -14.66
N ILE A 112 -19.66 -9.40 -13.76
CA ILE A 112 -20.06 -9.84 -12.41
C ILE A 112 -20.66 -8.67 -11.62
N GLN A 113 -20.07 -7.48 -11.70
CA GLN A 113 -20.62 -6.28 -11.06
C GLN A 113 -21.97 -5.88 -11.66
N MET A 114 -22.17 -6.02 -12.98
CA MET A 114 -23.47 -5.78 -13.62
C MET A 114 -24.51 -6.82 -13.18
N LEU A 115 -24.14 -8.09 -13.05
CA LEU A 115 -25.01 -9.10 -12.48
C LEU A 115 -25.39 -8.76 -11.03
N SER A 116 -24.43 -8.32 -10.22
CA SER A 116 -24.67 -7.87 -8.84
C SER A 116 -25.62 -6.66 -8.80
N PHE A 117 -25.45 -5.69 -9.71
CA PHE A 117 -26.29 -4.50 -9.80
C PHE A 117 -27.78 -4.84 -9.91
N PHE A 118 -28.14 -5.88 -10.67
CA PHE A 118 -29.54 -6.34 -10.79
C PHE A 118 -29.96 -7.34 -9.70
N THR A 119 -29.02 -8.06 -9.07
CA THR A 119 -29.34 -9.12 -8.07
C THR A 119 -29.31 -8.67 -6.62
N SER A 120 -28.75 -7.50 -6.30
CA SER A 120 -28.77 -6.94 -4.96
C SER A 120 -30.21 -6.82 -4.42
N GLU A 121 -30.38 -7.01 -3.11
CA GLU A 121 -31.68 -6.87 -2.45
C GLU A 121 -32.02 -5.40 -2.17
N THR A 122 -30.97 -4.61 -1.92
CA THR A 122 -31.07 -3.20 -1.57
C THR A 122 -30.06 -2.37 -2.33
N LEU A 123 -30.43 -1.13 -2.66
CA LEU A 123 -29.53 -0.12 -3.18
C LEU A 123 -29.44 1.06 -2.26
N GLU A 124 -28.22 1.46 -1.92
CA GLU A 124 -27.97 2.77 -1.33
C GLU A 124 -28.00 3.83 -2.43
N GLN A 125 -28.77 4.89 -2.22
CA GLN A 125 -28.85 6.02 -3.14
C GLN A 125 -27.91 7.12 -2.66
N ASP A 126 -26.98 7.54 -3.52
CA ASP A 126 -26.03 8.63 -3.23
C ASP A 126 -26.74 9.96 -2.90
N TYR A 127 -27.97 10.12 -3.41
CA TYR A 127 -28.82 11.28 -3.14
C TYR A 127 -29.96 10.90 -2.18
N GLY A 128 -29.84 11.31 -0.91
CA GLY A 128 -30.92 11.25 0.07
C GLY A 128 -30.80 10.17 1.14
N GLY A 129 -29.75 9.33 1.13
CA GLY A 129 -29.45 8.38 2.21
C GLY A 129 -30.52 7.32 2.45
N ARG A 130 -31.40 7.08 1.47
CA ARG A 130 -32.46 6.08 1.54
C ARG A 130 -32.00 4.80 0.86
N THR A 131 -32.22 3.69 1.54
CA THR A 131 -32.03 2.35 0.99
C THR A 131 -33.32 1.93 0.27
N VAL A 132 -33.23 1.64 -1.04
CA VAL A 132 -34.37 1.19 -1.84
C VAL A 132 -34.35 -0.33 -1.91
N SER A 133 -35.46 -0.99 -1.53
CA SER A 133 -35.64 -2.43 -1.73
C SER A 133 -35.93 -2.73 -3.19
N LEU A 134 -35.16 -3.63 -3.78
CA LEU A 134 -35.34 -4.07 -5.17
C LEU A 134 -36.39 -5.19 -5.30
N LEU A 135 -36.93 -5.71 -4.19
CA LEU A 135 -37.89 -6.83 -4.20
C LEU A 135 -39.23 -6.48 -4.84
N SER A 136 -39.77 -5.28 -4.59
CA SER A 136 -41.03 -4.84 -5.23
C SER A 136 -40.84 -4.64 -6.72
N LEU A 137 -39.75 -3.97 -7.11
CA LEU A 137 -39.38 -3.70 -8.49
C LEU A 137 -39.21 -4.99 -9.30
N ARG A 138 -38.71 -6.08 -8.70
CA ARG A 138 -38.64 -7.39 -9.37
C ARG A 138 -40.00 -7.88 -9.86
N ASN A 139 -41.06 -7.69 -9.07
CA ASN A 139 -42.40 -8.13 -9.48
C ASN A 139 -42.93 -7.29 -10.63
N ASP A 140 -42.71 -5.97 -10.60
CA ASP A 140 -43.12 -5.06 -11.66
C ASP A 140 -42.42 -5.40 -12.98
N ASN A 141 -41.11 -5.66 -12.92
CA ASN A 141 -40.32 -6.04 -14.09
C ASN A 141 -40.76 -7.35 -14.75
N ARG A 142 -41.35 -8.30 -14.00
CA ARG A 142 -41.90 -9.54 -14.58
C ARG A 142 -43.10 -9.31 -15.48
N GLN A 143 -43.80 -8.19 -15.30
CA GLN A 143 -44.99 -7.84 -16.07
C GLN A 143 -44.70 -6.80 -17.16
N LEU A 144 -43.48 -6.26 -17.22
CA LEU A 144 -43.11 -5.28 -18.24
C LEU A 144 -43.10 -5.94 -19.62
N PRO A 145 -43.85 -5.38 -20.60
CA PRO A 145 -43.83 -5.89 -21.96
C PRO A 145 -42.44 -5.70 -22.56
N GLN A 146 -41.97 -6.75 -23.23
CA GLN A 146 -40.68 -6.74 -23.93
C GLN A 146 -40.89 -6.95 -25.42
N SER A 147 -40.12 -6.25 -26.24
CA SER A 147 -40.17 -6.35 -27.71
C SER A 147 -38.79 -6.50 -28.37
N PHE A 148 -37.72 -6.56 -27.58
CA PHE A 148 -36.37 -6.59 -28.12
C PHE A 148 -35.99 -7.97 -28.66
N ASN A 149 -35.36 -7.96 -29.83
CA ASN A 149 -34.81 -9.13 -30.52
C ASN A 149 -33.43 -8.75 -31.07
N CYS A 150 -32.40 -9.51 -30.70
CA CYS A 150 -31.03 -9.27 -31.14
C CYS A 150 -30.68 -10.22 -32.28
N GLU A 151 -30.33 -9.68 -33.43
CA GLU A 151 -29.89 -10.47 -34.60
C GLU A 151 -28.48 -11.06 -34.41
N ARG A 152 -27.66 -10.49 -33.52
CA ARG A 152 -26.26 -10.91 -33.32
C ARG A 152 -26.10 -12.13 -32.42
N CYS A 153 -26.90 -12.22 -31.35
CA CYS A 153 -26.85 -13.33 -30.39
C CYS A 153 -28.15 -14.14 -30.34
N GLU A 154 -29.08 -13.86 -31.25
CA GLU A 154 -30.40 -14.48 -31.33
C GLU A 154 -31.26 -14.33 -30.06
N PHE A 155 -30.86 -13.41 -29.16
CA PHE A 155 -31.59 -13.15 -27.93
C PHE A 155 -32.95 -12.58 -28.26
N LYS A 156 -34.00 -13.24 -27.76
CA LYS A 156 -35.37 -12.75 -27.80
C LYS A 156 -35.80 -12.46 -26.38
N SER A 157 -36.26 -11.24 -26.13
CA SER A 157 -36.80 -10.88 -24.82
C SER A 157 -38.03 -11.74 -24.54
N GLY A 158 -37.86 -12.71 -23.64
CA GLY A 158 -38.90 -13.64 -23.23
C GLY A 158 -39.76 -13.10 -22.09
N THR A 159 -40.89 -13.76 -21.86
CA THR A 159 -41.72 -13.49 -20.68
C THR A 159 -41.07 -14.06 -19.41
N TRP A 160 -41.56 -13.66 -18.23
CA TRP A 160 -41.17 -14.31 -16.97
C TRP A 160 -41.42 -15.83 -16.97
N ALA A 161 -42.43 -16.31 -17.69
CA ALA A 161 -42.68 -17.76 -17.83
C ALA A 161 -41.55 -18.46 -18.61
N ASP A 162 -41.00 -17.81 -19.63
CA ASP A 162 -39.86 -18.30 -20.41
C ASP A 162 -38.59 -18.29 -19.57
N ALA A 163 -38.38 -17.23 -18.79
CA ALA A 163 -37.30 -17.13 -17.81
C ALA A 163 -37.34 -18.28 -16.79
N LYS A 164 -38.54 -18.57 -16.24
CA LYS A 164 -38.75 -19.63 -15.25
C LYS A 164 -38.56 -21.02 -15.84
N ARG A 165 -38.99 -21.24 -17.09
CA ARG A 165 -38.71 -22.49 -17.83
C ARG A 165 -37.22 -22.67 -18.08
N ALA A 166 -36.53 -21.64 -18.56
CA ALA A 166 -35.08 -21.68 -18.79
C ALA A 166 -34.28 -21.87 -17.48
N HIS A 167 -34.74 -21.30 -16.37
CA HIS A 167 -34.13 -21.51 -15.05
C HIS A 167 -34.36 -22.94 -14.54
N ARG A 168 -35.59 -23.48 -14.65
CA ARG A 168 -35.86 -24.89 -14.31
C ARG A 168 -35.04 -25.85 -15.14
N LYS A 169 -34.94 -25.61 -16.46
CA LYS A 169 -34.12 -26.43 -17.36
C LYS A 169 -32.66 -26.41 -16.92
N ARG A 170 -32.10 -25.24 -16.61
CA ARG A 170 -30.73 -25.11 -16.09
C ARG A 170 -30.53 -25.78 -14.73
N LEU A 171 -31.50 -25.68 -13.81
CA LEU A 171 -31.45 -26.41 -12.54
C LEU A 171 -31.49 -27.93 -12.76
N GLN A 172 -32.28 -28.40 -13.72
CA GLN A 172 -32.33 -29.81 -14.10
C GLN A 172 -31.02 -30.25 -14.76
N GLU A 173 -30.43 -29.44 -15.63
CA GLU A 173 -29.13 -29.71 -16.26
C GLU A 173 -28.00 -29.70 -15.22
N ALA A 174 -27.99 -28.75 -14.28
CA ALA A 174 -27.02 -28.70 -13.18
C ALA A 174 -27.19 -29.87 -12.21
N ALA A 175 -28.42 -30.20 -11.83
CA ALA A 175 -28.71 -31.37 -11.00
C ALA A 175 -28.34 -32.66 -11.72
N ALA A 176 -28.61 -32.78 -13.03
CA ALA A 176 -28.18 -33.94 -13.82
C ALA A 176 -26.65 -34.02 -13.95
N LEU A 177 -25.93 -32.90 -13.97
CA LEU A 177 -24.47 -32.87 -13.96
C LEU A 177 -23.90 -33.26 -12.58
N GLU A 178 -24.52 -32.78 -11.49
CA GLU A 178 -24.22 -33.23 -10.11
C GLU A 178 -24.55 -34.70 -9.91
N GLU A 179 -25.67 -35.19 -10.45
CA GLU A 179 -26.09 -36.57 -10.35
C GLU A 179 -25.24 -37.48 -11.25
N ALA A 180 -24.78 -37.01 -12.42
CA ALA A 180 -23.80 -37.71 -13.24
C ALA A 180 -22.40 -37.76 -12.61
N THR A 181 -21.99 -36.69 -11.91
CA THR A 181 -20.73 -36.68 -11.14
C THR A 181 -20.83 -37.51 -9.86
N ALA A 182 -22.00 -37.59 -9.23
CA ALA A 182 -22.29 -38.48 -8.10
C ALA A 182 -22.46 -39.95 -8.52
N ALA A 183 -23.05 -40.22 -9.69
CA ALA A 183 -23.18 -41.55 -10.30
C ALA A 183 -21.85 -42.06 -10.87
N ALA A 184 -20.92 -41.15 -11.18
CA ALA A 184 -19.50 -41.44 -11.34
C ALA A 184 -18.80 -41.68 -9.97
N ALA A 185 -19.52 -42.21 -8.98
CA ALA A 185 -18.94 -42.80 -7.79
C ALA A 185 -17.86 -43.79 -8.24
N PRO A 186 -16.63 -43.73 -7.68
CA PRO A 186 -15.57 -44.59 -8.11
C PRO A 186 -16.02 -46.05 -7.94
N ALA A 187 -15.79 -46.85 -8.99
CA ALA A 187 -15.69 -48.29 -8.81
C ALA A 187 -14.80 -48.55 -7.59
N LYS A 188 -15.19 -49.51 -6.74
CA LYS A 188 -14.42 -49.90 -5.54
C LYS A 188 -12.93 -49.83 -5.87
N PRO A 189 -12.14 -49.00 -5.17
CA PRO A 189 -10.77 -48.78 -5.57
C PRO A 189 -10.03 -50.11 -5.48
N ASP A 190 -9.52 -50.59 -6.61
CA ASP A 190 -8.36 -51.47 -6.58
C ASP A 190 -7.30 -50.73 -5.73
N HIS A 191 -6.78 -51.38 -4.70
CA HIS A 191 -5.81 -50.80 -3.76
C HIS A 191 -4.56 -50.19 -4.43
N HIS A 192 -4.36 -50.43 -5.72
CA HIS A 192 -3.29 -49.90 -6.55
C HIS A 192 -3.53 -48.49 -7.13
N SER A 193 -4.78 -48.03 -7.35
CA SER A 193 -5.05 -46.75 -8.05
C SER A 193 -4.72 -45.50 -7.23
N HIS A 194 -4.92 -45.55 -5.91
CA HIS A 194 -4.55 -44.47 -4.99
C HIS A 194 -3.03 -44.23 -4.91
N GLN A 195 -2.21 -45.26 -5.20
CA GLN A 195 -0.76 -45.12 -5.18
C GLN A 195 -0.26 -44.21 -6.31
N TYR A 196 -0.82 -44.29 -7.51
CA TYR A 196 -0.33 -43.50 -8.65
C TYR A 196 -0.65 -42.01 -8.55
N LEU A 197 -1.84 -41.64 -8.09
CA LEU A 197 -2.20 -40.23 -7.85
C LEU A 197 -1.36 -39.64 -6.71
N THR A 198 -1.18 -40.38 -5.61
CA THR A 198 -0.32 -39.93 -4.51
C THR A 198 1.17 -39.88 -4.86
N GLN A 199 1.61 -40.64 -5.86
CA GLN A 199 2.98 -40.62 -6.40
C GLN A 199 3.20 -39.65 -7.57
N MET A 200 2.16 -38.99 -8.07
CA MET A 200 2.28 -38.09 -9.23
C MET A 200 3.33 -37.00 -8.96
N PRO A 201 4.29 -36.74 -9.86
CA PRO A 201 5.29 -35.68 -9.67
C PRO A 201 4.65 -34.30 -9.41
N ALA A 202 5.30 -33.50 -8.56
CA ALA A 202 4.79 -32.18 -8.17
C ALA A 202 4.65 -31.24 -9.38
N GLU A 203 5.54 -31.38 -10.36
CA GLU A 203 5.61 -30.58 -11.59
C GLU A 203 4.37 -30.79 -12.46
N ILE A 204 3.87 -32.03 -12.53
CA ILE A 204 2.64 -32.36 -13.27
C ILE A 204 1.44 -31.74 -12.56
N LEU A 205 1.36 -31.88 -11.23
CA LEU A 205 0.30 -31.26 -10.43
C LEU A 205 0.30 -29.74 -10.56
N LEU A 206 1.47 -29.11 -10.56
CA LEU A 206 1.60 -27.67 -10.76
C LEU A 206 1.17 -27.23 -12.16
N THR A 207 1.43 -28.04 -13.19
CA THR A 207 0.94 -27.78 -14.55
C THR A 207 -0.59 -27.84 -14.61
N ILE A 208 -1.22 -28.79 -13.92
CA ILE A 208 -2.68 -28.87 -13.80
C ILE A 208 -3.20 -27.65 -13.03
N ILE A 209 -2.61 -27.35 -11.87
CA ILE A 209 -2.97 -26.22 -11.02
C ILE A 209 -2.94 -24.91 -11.81
N ASP A 210 -1.92 -24.70 -12.65
CA ASP A 210 -1.77 -23.49 -13.45
C ASP A 210 -2.97 -23.23 -14.39
N THR A 211 -3.65 -24.30 -14.83
CA THR A 211 -4.84 -24.21 -15.69
C THR A 211 -6.15 -23.95 -14.96
N LEU A 212 -6.19 -24.10 -13.63
CA LEU A 212 -7.43 -23.99 -12.84
C LEU A 212 -7.78 -22.55 -12.50
N GLU A 213 -9.06 -22.18 -12.58
CA GLU A 213 -9.54 -20.91 -12.03
C GLU A 213 -9.51 -20.88 -10.50
N PHE A 214 -9.62 -19.70 -9.90
CA PHE A 214 -9.58 -19.55 -8.44
C PHE A 214 -10.61 -20.42 -7.70
N ARG A 215 -11.83 -20.54 -8.23
CA ARG A 215 -12.89 -21.39 -7.65
C ARG A 215 -12.48 -22.86 -7.65
N ASP A 216 -12.09 -23.38 -8.81
CA ASP A 216 -11.76 -24.80 -8.98
C ASP A 216 -10.44 -25.14 -8.29
N LEU A 217 -9.48 -24.21 -8.26
CA LEU A 217 -8.26 -24.29 -7.46
C LEU A 217 -8.58 -24.43 -5.97
N THR A 218 -9.51 -23.63 -5.46
CA THR A 218 -9.94 -23.68 -4.06
C THR A 218 -10.64 -25.00 -3.75
N ALA A 219 -11.55 -25.44 -4.63
CA ALA A 219 -12.22 -26.73 -4.49
C ALA A 219 -11.21 -27.90 -4.53
N PHE A 220 -10.21 -27.84 -5.41
CA PHE A 220 -9.18 -28.87 -5.53
C PHE A 220 -8.27 -28.90 -4.30
N ALA A 221 -7.88 -27.74 -3.78
CA ALA A 221 -7.13 -27.61 -2.53
C ALA A 221 -7.91 -28.18 -1.32
N GLN A 222 -9.23 -27.96 -1.27
CA GLN A 222 -10.10 -28.52 -0.22
C GLN A 222 -10.24 -30.04 -0.34
N ALA A 223 -10.31 -30.56 -1.57
CA ALA A 223 -10.46 -31.99 -1.83
C ALA A 223 -9.16 -32.77 -1.56
N TRP A 224 -7.99 -32.16 -1.75
CA TRP A 224 -6.69 -32.84 -1.62
C TRP A 224 -5.62 -31.99 -0.94
N THR A 225 -5.22 -32.40 0.27
CA THR A 225 -4.21 -31.71 1.08
C THR A 225 -2.87 -31.53 0.38
N ARG A 226 -2.39 -32.51 -0.39
CA ARG A 226 -1.14 -32.39 -1.17
C ARG A 226 -1.18 -31.23 -2.17
N VAL A 227 -2.33 -30.99 -2.79
CA VAL A 227 -2.54 -29.86 -3.70
C VAL A 227 -2.55 -28.55 -2.91
N SER A 228 -3.23 -28.51 -1.77
CA SER A 228 -3.18 -27.35 -0.87
C SER A 228 -1.75 -27.01 -0.46
N ASP A 229 -0.96 -28.02 -0.09
CA ASP A 229 0.46 -27.89 0.25
C ASP A 229 1.27 -27.40 -0.94
N LEU A 230 1.05 -27.92 -2.15
CA LEU A 230 1.74 -27.47 -3.35
C LEU A 230 1.39 -26.03 -3.75
N ILE A 231 0.12 -25.63 -3.65
CA ILE A 231 -0.33 -24.26 -3.90
C ILE A 231 0.40 -23.29 -2.97
N ALA A 232 0.49 -23.65 -1.69
CA ALA A 232 1.24 -22.89 -0.71
C ALA A 232 2.74 -22.92 -1.03
N GLN A 233 3.33 -24.10 -1.27
CA GLN A 233 4.78 -24.30 -1.48
C GLN A 233 5.32 -23.64 -2.74
N ALA A 234 4.57 -23.62 -3.83
CA ALA A 234 4.95 -22.99 -5.08
C ALA A 234 4.45 -21.53 -5.19
N ASP A 235 3.85 -20.97 -4.12
CA ASP A 235 3.31 -19.61 -4.08
C ASP A 235 2.40 -19.28 -5.28
N VAL A 236 1.56 -20.24 -5.68
CA VAL A 236 0.76 -20.19 -6.93
C VAL A 236 -0.12 -18.93 -7.00
N VAL A 237 -0.78 -18.59 -5.89
CA VAL A 237 -1.64 -17.39 -5.81
C VAL A 237 -0.84 -16.12 -6.08
N ARG A 238 0.35 -16.01 -5.48
CA ARG A 238 1.25 -14.87 -5.69
C ARG A 238 1.72 -14.79 -7.14
N LEU A 239 2.13 -15.91 -7.74
CA LEU A 239 2.60 -15.93 -9.13
C LEU A 239 1.53 -15.40 -10.10
N ARG A 240 0.24 -15.66 -9.81
CA ARG A 240 -0.90 -15.13 -10.57
C ARG A 240 -1.13 -13.63 -10.36
N GLU A 241 -0.76 -13.10 -9.20
CA GLU A 241 -0.86 -11.66 -8.89
C GLU A 241 0.28 -10.83 -9.47
N LEU A 242 1.42 -11.46 -9.82
CA LEU A 242 2.60 -10.81 -10.41
C LEU A 242 2.40 -10.46 -11.89
N GLN A 243 1.42 -9.60 -12.15
CA GLN A 243 1.05 -9.11 -13.48
C GLN A 243 0.77 -7.62 -13.47
N CYS A 244 0.93 -7.00 -14.64
CA CYS A 244 0.54 -5.62 -14.87
C CYS A 244 -0.95 -5.44 -14.62
N PHE A 245 -1.34 -4.52 -13.73
CA PHE A 245 -2.74 -4.31 -13.40
C PHE A 245 -3.58 -3.97 -14.63
N CYS A 246 -3.01 -3.25 -15.60
CA CYS A 246 -3.71 -2.80 -16.81
C CYS A 246 -3.65 -3.81 -17.96
N THR A 247 -2.47 -4.27 -18.36
CA THR A 247 -2.30 -5.12 -19.54
C THR A 247 -2.49 -6.60 -19.22
N LYS A 248 -2.50 -6.98 -17.93
CA LYS A 248 -2.55 -8.36 -17.44
C LYS A 248 -1.37 -9.24 -17.90
N ALA A 249 -0.33 -8.62 -18.47
CA ALA A 249 0.91 -9.31 -18.78
C ALA A 249 1.68 -9.63 -17.50
N ASN A 250 2.07 -10.89 -17.33
CA ASN A 250 2.83 -11.36 -16.18
C ASN A 250 4.32 -11.03 -16.28
N PHE A 251 5.05 -11.25 -15.19
CA PHE A 251 6.49 -10.95 -15.11
C PHE A 251 7.37 -11.81 -16.02
N ASN A 252 6.85 -12.92 -16.59
CA ASN A 252 7.59 -13.77 -17.52
C ASN A 252 7.60 -13.20 -18.95
N SER A 253 6.53 -12.50 -19.35
CA SER A 253 6.35 -11.93 -20.68
C SER A 253 6.52 -10.41 -20.76
N ALA A 254 6.54 -9.71 -19.62
CA ALA A 254 6.68 -8.26 -19.56
C ALA A 254 7.67 -7.78 -18.49
N LYS A 255 8.34 -6.67 -18.80
CA LYS A 255 9.09 -5.89 -17.80
C LYS A 255 8.11 -5.19 -16.87
N LEU A 256 7.96 -5.71 -15.65
CA LEU A 256 7.14 -5.09 -14.60
C LEU A 256 7.93 -4.16 -13.66
N GLY A 257 7.23 -3.15 -13.16
CA GLY A 257 7.71 -2.14 -12.23
C GLY A 257 6.55 -1.43 -11.55
N VAL A 258 6.82 -0.33 -10.87
CA VAL A 258 5.80 0.44 -10.13
C VAL A 258 5.84 1.92 -10.51
N GLY A 259 4.68 2.56 -10.47
CA GLY A 259 4.57 4.00 -10.62
C GLY A 259 5.13 4.74 -9.40
N VAL A 260 6.00 5.73 -9.61
CA VAL A 260 6.60 6.56 -8.55
C VAL A 260 6.20 8.02 -8.73
N SER A 261 5.67 8.62 -7.66
CA SER A 261 5.28 10.02 -7.56
C SER A 261 6.20 10.78 -6.61
N LEU A 262 6.41 12.06 -6.91
CA LEU A 262 7.31 12.94 -6.19
C LEU A 262 6.50 14.14 -5.71
N ASP A 263 6.23 14.19 -4.41
CA ASP A 263 5.37 15.21 -3.80
C ASP A 263 6.18 16.13 -2.88
N GLY A 264 6.03 17.45 -3.02
CA GLY A 264 6.60 18.45 -2.12
C GLY A 264 7.23 19.65 -2.84
N LYS A 265 7.63 20.67 -2.08
CA LYS A 265 8.34 21.87 -2.57
C LYS A 265 9.69 22.03 -1.86
N GLY A 266 10.72 22.45 -2.60
CA GLY A 266 12.06 22.70 -2.05
C GLY A 266 12.76 21.44 -1.55
N ALA A 267 13.39 21.51 -0.37
CA ALA A 267 14.15 20.41 0.23
C ALA A 267 13.30 19.30 0.88
N ASN A 268 11.97 19.40 0.84
CA ASN A 268 11.02 18.48 1.49
C ASN A 268 10.23 17.65 0.45
N LYS A 269 10.89 17.18 -0.61
CA LYS A 269 10.27 16.27 -1.58
C LYS A 269 10.23 14.87 -0.99
N SER A 270 9.06 14.24 -1.04
CA SER A 270 8.80 12.87 -0.60
C SER A 270 8.57 11.98 -1.81
N ILE A 271 9.11 10.77 -1.75
CA ILE A 271 8.99 9.73 -2.78
C ILE A 271 7.84 8.81 -2.38
N LYS A 272 6.90 8.61 -3.29
CA LYS A 272 5.69 7.82 -3.05
C LYS A 272 5.43 6.85 -4.20
N SER A 273 4.78 5.75 -3.89
CA SER A 273 4.28 4.75 -4.83
C SER A 273 3.15 4.01 -4.13
N GLU A 274 2.20 3.47 -4.89
CA GLU A 274 1.16 2.55 -4.42
C GLU A 274 1.55 1.08 -4.63
N PHE A 275 2.71 0.83 -5.26
CA PHE A 275 3.22 -0.51 -5.58
C PHE A 275 2.28 -1.38 -6.42
N ASP A 276 1.37 -0.75 -7.16
CA ASP A 276 0.58 -1.43 -8.18
C ASP A 276 1.49 -1.76 -9.37
N LEU A 277 1.63 -3.05 -9.70
CA LEU A 277 2.51 -3.51 -10.77
C LEU A 277 2.02 -3.01 -12.13
N LEU A 278 2.92 -2.34 -12.85
CA LEU A 278 2.69 -1.78 -14.18
C LEU A 278 3.80 -2.27 -15.11
N SER A 279 3.45 -2.73 -16.31
CA SER A 279 4.42 -3.05 -17.35
C SER A 279 5.04 -1.79 -17.96
N GLU A 280 6.29 -1.87 -18.41
CA GLU A 280 6.95 -0.85 -19.23
C GLU A 280 6.06 -0.40 -20.40
N GLU A 281 5.43 -1.34 -21.13
CA GLU A 281 4.52 -1.04 -22.24
C GLU A 281 3.30 -0.21 -21.77
N GLY A 282 2.73 -0.57 -20.63
CA GLY A 282 1.65 0.19 -19.98
C GLY A 282 2.06 1.62 -19.62
N PHE A 283 3.27 1.82 -19.15
CA PHE A 283 3.78 3.17 -18.84
C PHE A 283 4.15 3.95 -20.12
N GLY A 284 4.98 3.37 -20.98
CA GLY A 284 5.58 4.05 -22.13
C GLY A 284 4.62 4.20 -23.30
N LYS A 285 3.97 3.10 -23.72
CA LYS A 285 3.12 3.09 -24.92
C LYS A 285 1.67 3.47 -24.63
N LEU A 286 1.11 2.97 -23.52
CA LEU A 286 -0.27 3.27 -23.12
C LEU A 286 -0.41 4.56 -22.31
N GLY A 287 0.70 5.21 -21.94
CA GLY A 287 0.66 6.51 -21.25
C GLY A 287 0.04 6.48 -19.85
N ILE A 288 0.04 5.33 -19.16
CA ILE A 288 -0.58 5.19 -17.85
C ILE A 288 0.22 5.99 -16.82
N ARG A 289 -0.46 6.91 -16.12
CA ARG A 289 0.13 7.81 -15.11
C ARG A 289 -0.63 7.83 -13.78
N LYS A 290 -1.57 6.91 -13.60
CA LYS A 290 -2.42 6.80 -12.41
C LYS A 290 -2.38 5.37 -11.88
N SER A 291 -2.31 5.24 -10.56
CA SER A 291 -2.39 3.95 -9.86
C SER A 291 -3.81 3.39 -9.92
N VAL A 292 -4.03 2.18 -9.41
CA VAL A 292 -5.36 1.55 -9.36
C VAL A 292 -6.36 2.44 -8.60
N HIS A 293 -5.87 3.16 -7.60
CA HIS A 293 -6.65 4.08 -6.76
C HIS A 293 -6.62 5.54 -7.25
N GLY A 294 -6.20 5.78 -8.50
CA GLY A 294 -6.22 7.11 -9.12
C GLY A 294 -5.11 8.06 -8.65
N ILE A 295 -4.08 7.56 -7.96
CA ILE A 295 -2.95 8.39 -7.50
C ILE A 295 -1.99 8.62 -8.67
N ASN A 296 -1.72 9.89 -8.98
CA ASN A 296 -0.83 10.26 -10.06
C ASN A 296 0.62 9.87 -9.75
N PHE A 297 1.34 9.41 -10.77
CA PHE A 297 2.78 9.20 -10.74
C PHE A 297 3.43 9.65 -12.05
N SER A 298 4.72 9.97 -11.99
CA SER A 298 5.46 10.55 -13.12
C SER A 298 6.61 9.67 -13.61
N HIS A 299 7.06 8.72 -12.79
CA HIS A 299 8.15 7.81 -13.12
C HIS A 299 7.67 6.37 -13.04
N TRP A 300 8.34 5.49 -13.76
CA TRP A 300 8.17 4.04 -13.67
C TRP A 300 9.47 3.41 -13.24
N LEU A 301 9.45 2.74 -12.09
CA LEU A 301 10.60 2.09 -11.48
C LEU A 301 10.47 0.57 -11.64
N PRO A 302 11.27 -0.08 -12.51
CA PRO A 302 11.30 -1.53 -12.58
C PRO A 302 11.70 -2.15 -11.25
N LEU A 303 11.04 -3.25 -10.85
CA LEU A 303 11.33 -3.96 -9.60
C LEU A 303 12.10 -5.26 -9.87
N PRO A 304 13.00 -5.71 -8.97
CA PRO A 304 13.47 -7.09 -9.01
C PRO A 304 12.34 -8.04 -8.60
N ILE A 305 11.88 -8.86 -9.54
CA ILE A 305 10.89 -9.90 -9.29
C ILE A 305 11.61 -11.25 -9.23
N SER A 306 12.03 -11.78 -10.39
CA SER A 306 12.88 -12.97 -10.49
C SER A 306 14.27 -12.60 -11.01
N GLN A 307 15.23 -13.53 -10.92
CA GLN A 307 16.58 -13.28 -11.43
C GLN A 307 16.61 -12.99 -12.93
N ARG A 308 15.81 -13.73 -13.72
CA ARG A 308 15.63 -13.49 -15.15
C ARG A 308 15.06 -12.09 -15.42
N HIS A 309 14.03 -11.71 -14.69
CA HIS A 309 13.38 -10.39 -14.84
C HIS A 309 14.34 -9.25 -14.46
N TRP A 310 15.05 -9.38 -13.33
CA TRP A 310 16.03 -8.39 -12.88
C TRP A 310 17.18 -8.18 -13.87
N ALA A 311 17.69 -9.27 -14.48
CA ALA A 311 18.72 -9.19 -15.50
C ALA A 311 18.32 -8.31 -16.70
N GLN A 312 17.02 -8.25 -17.01
CA GLN A 312 16.48 -7.43 -18.11
C GLN A 312 16.31 -5.96 -17.72
N VAL A 313 15.98 -5.67 -16.45
CA VAL A 313 15.55 -4.32 -16.03
C VAL A 313 16.54 -3.56 -15.15
N ARG A 314 17.59 -4.19 -14.62
CA ARG A 314 18.53 -3.57 -13.67
C ARG A 314 19.17 -2.26 -14.17
N GLY A 315 19.46 -2.17 -15.47
CA GLY A 315 20.05 -0.98 -16.10
C GLY A 315 19.08 0.19 -16.07
N GLU A 316 17.84 -0.04 -16.49
CA GLU A 316 16.76 0.95 -16.44
C GLU A 316 16.44 1.36 -15.00
N ALA A 317 16.39 0.40 -14.06
CA ALA A 317 16.15 0.69 -12.65
C ALA A 317 17.20 1.65 -12.08
N LYS A 318 18.49 1.45 -12.42
CA LYS A 318 19.57 2.35 -12.01
C LYS A 318 19.38 3.76 -12.58
N VAL A 319 19.04 3.88 -13.87
CA VAL A 319 18.80 5.17 -14.53
C VAL A 319 17.61 5.89 -13.89
N THR A 320 16.49 5.20 -13.68
CA THR A 320 15.30 5.79 -13.06
C THR A 320 15.58 6.27 -11.63
N LEU A 321 16.33 5.51 -10.83
CA LEU A 321 16.69 5.95 -9.48
C LEU A 321 17.56 7.21 -9.48
N ILE A 322 18.47 7.36 -10.46
CA ILE A 322 19.25 8.59 -10.63
C ILE A 322 18.31 9.77 -10.95
N GLN A 323 17.38 9.60 -11.89
CA GLN A 323 16.38 10.63 -12.23
C GLN A 323 15.51 11.03 -11.03
N ILE A 324 15.03 10.04 -10.26
CA ILE A 324 14.28 10.27 -9.02
C ILE A 324 15.14 11.07 -8.02
N GLY A 325 16.42 10.71 -7.86
CA GLY A 325 17.35 11.38 -6.95
C GLY A 325 17.61 12.85 -7.34
N GLU A 326 17.85 13.12 -8.62
CA GLU A 326 18.00 14.47 -9.14
C GLU A 326 16.75 15.30 -8.87
N TYR A 327 15.57 14.75 -9.18
CA TYR A 327 14.31 15.46 -9.01
C TYR A 327 13.94 15.66 -7.54
N ALA A 328 14.23 14.70 -6.65
CA ALA A 328 14.02 14.82 -5.22
C ALA A 328 14.94 15.85 -4.54
N GLY A 329 15.84 16.50 -5.29
CA GLY A 329 16.81 17.46 -4.75
C GLY A 329 17.90 16.77 -3.93
N LEU A 330 18.11 15.48 -4.13
CA LEU A 330 19.17 14.72 -3.49
C LEU A 330 20.53 14.97 -4.16
N GLY A 331 20.57 15.49 -5.39
CA GLY A 331 21.79 15.80 -6.15
C GLY A 331 22.40 14.56 -6.84
N ARG A 332 23.69 14.60 -7.20
CA ARG A 332 24.46 13.43 -7.68
C ARG A 332 24.75 12.46 -6.52
N ARG A 333 23.71 11.88 -5.95
CA ARG A 333 23.83 10.88 -4.88
C ARG A 333 23.87 9.48 -5.44
N LEU A 334 24.50 8.59 -4.67
CA LEU A 334 24.55 7.17 -4.94
C LEU A 334 23.14 6.57 -4.91
N THR A 335 22.91 5.51 -5.69
CA THR A 335 21.63 4.78 -5.74
C THR A 335 21.11 4.39 -4.35
N ILE A 336 22.02 4.00 -3.45
CA ILE A 336 21.70 3.66 -2.05
C ILE A 336 21.03 4.82 -1.28
N ASP A 337 21.36 6.08 -1.58
CA ASP A 337 20.79 7.24 -0.89
C ASP A 337 19.36 7.52 -1.33
N VAL A 338 19.06 7.29 -2.62
CA VAL A 338 17.71 7.43 -3.16
C VAL A 338 16.82 6.33 -2.61
N LEU A 339 17.31 5.08 -2.57
CA LEU A 339 16.60 3.96 -1.95
C LEU A 339 16.39 4.18 -0.45
N ALA A 340 17.39 4.68 0.26
CA ALA A 340 17.26 5.02 1.68
C ALA A 340 16.21 6.11 1.93
N ALA A 341 16.16 7.14 1.08
CA ALA A 341 15.12 8.16 1.14
C ALA A 341 13.73 7.57 0.86
N PHE A 342 13.58 6.75 -0.18
CA PHE A 342 12.31 6.17 -0.55
C PHE A 342 11.79 5.19 0.51
N MET A 343 12.65 4.30 1.01
CA MET A 343 12.31 3.39 2.11
C MET A 343 11.92 4.19 3.35
N ASN A 344 12.68 5.24 3.72
CA ASN A 344 12.32 6.09 4.85
C ASN A 344 10.94 6.76 4.68
N ASP A 345 10.59 7.24 3.48
CA ASP A 345 9.28 7.84 3.21
C ASP A 345 8.12 6.82 3.28
N VAL A 346 8.37 5.56 2.93
CA VAL A 346 7.41 4.47 3.17
C VAL A 346 7.22 4.28 4.68
N VAL A 347 8.29 4.15 5.47
CA VAL A 347 8.21 3.96 6.93
C VAL A 347 7.48 5.12 7.62
N VAL A 348 7.75 6.36 7.20
CA VAL A 348 7.05 7.55 7.69
C VAL A 348 5.55 7.47 7.39
N ARG A 349 5.15 7.03 6.19
CA ARG A 349 3.73 6.87 5.83
C ARG A 349 3.03 5.76 6.62
N LEU A 350 3.67 4.61 6.79
CA LEU A 350 3.13 3.48 7.58
C LEU A 350 2.82 3.88 9.03
N ASN A 351 3.54 4.86 9.57
CA ASN A 351 3.46 5.30 10.95
C ASN A 351 2.68 6.62 11.13
N LYS A 352 2.16 7.22 10.06
CA LYS A 352 1.18 8.31 10.21
C LYS A 352 -0.11 7.68 10.74
N GLN A 353 -0.56 8.13 11.92
CA GLN A 353 -1.91 7.81 12.38
C GLN A 353 -2.91 8.41 11.38
N ALA A 354 -4.08 7.77 11.21
CA ALA A 354 -5.20 8.43 10.56
C ALA A 354 -5.53 9.68 11.38
N GLU A 355 -5.07 10.84 10.92
CA GLU A 355 -5.59 12.10 11.42
C GLU A 355 -7.02 12.25 10.90
N GLU A 356 -7.93 12.36 11.85
CA GLU A 356 -9.39 12.57 11.74
C GLU A 356 -10.23 11.37 11.25
N PRO A 357 -11.20 10.85 12.05
CA PRO A 357 -12.34 10.16 11.46
C PRO A 357 -12.96 11.11 10.44
N ALA A 358 -13.27 10.59 9.25
CA ALA A 358 -13.95 11.34 8.19
C ALA A 358 -15.02 12.25 8.81
N LYS A 359 -14.87 13.57 8.64
CA LYS A 359 -15.88 14.55 9.09
C LYS A 359 -17.25 14.01 8.67
N PRO A 360 -18.23 13.93 9.59
CA PRO A 360 -19.54 13.39 9.26
C PRO A 360 -20.06 14.08 7.99
N ARG A 361 -20.41 13.26 6.99
CA ARG A 361 -20.97 13.68 5.70
C ARG A 361 -22.01 14.77 5.99
N ALA A 362 -21.77 15.98 5.49
CA ALA A 362 -22.71 17.08 5.65
C ALA A 362 -24.06 16.65 5.09
N VAL A 363 -25.08 16.60 5.95
CA VAL A 363 -26.47 16.36 5.58
C VAL A 363 -26.89 17.51 4.67
N ALA A 364 -27.05 17.23 3.37
CA ALA A 364 -27.56 18.20 2.43
C ALA A 364 -29.04 18.48 2.76
N LEU A 365 -29.34 19.72 3.17
CA LEU A 365 -30.70 20.24 3.31
C LEU A 365 -31.40 20.27 1.93
N PRO A 366 -32.72 19.99 1.86
CA PRO A 366 -33.43 19.94 0.59
C PRO A 366 -33.81 21.35 0.15
N ARG A 367 -33.43 21.75 -1.07
CA ARG A 367 -34.12 22.86 -1.74
C ARG A 367 -34.08 22.70 -3.25
N TRP A 368 -35.26 22.42 -3.79
CA TRP A 368 -35.61 22.56 -5.20
C TRP A 368 -35.48 24.05 -5.57
N ASP A 369 -35.02 24.33 -6.79
CA ASP A 369 -34.76 25.66 -7.39
C ASP A 369 -33.30 26.12 -7.34
N MET A 370 -32.45 25.59 -8.24
CA MET A 370 -31.33 26.31 -8.90
C MET A 370 -30.73 25.44 -10.04
N PRO A 371 -30.51 25.94 -11.27
CA PRO A 371 -30.10 25.11 -12.43
C PRO A 371 -28.61 24.72 -12.53
N ASP A 372 -27.69 25.19 -11.67
CA ASP A 372 -26.25 25.18 -12.00
C ASP A 372 -25.29 24.56 -10.95
N LEU A 373 -25.54 23.35 -10.43
CA LEU A 373 -24.55 22.71 -9.52
C LEU A 373 -24.44 21.17 -9.67
N TRP A 374 -23.88 20.69 -10.78
CA TRP A 374 -23.61 19.27 -11.07
C TRP A 374 -22.29 18.71 -10.51
N TRP A 375 -21.74 19.27 -9.42
CA TRP A 375 -20.46 18.80 -8.90
C TRP A 375 -20.49 18.55 -7.39
N ALA A 376 -20.87 17.34 -6.98
CA ALA A 376 -20.31 16.81 -5.75
C ALA A 376 -18.82 16.54 -6.03
N LYS A 377 -17.89 17.26 -5.37
CA LYS A 377 -16.46 16.98 -5.48
C LYS A 377 -16.23 15.51 -5.11
N PRO A 378 -15.65 14.68 -6.01
CA PRO A 378 -15.27 13.32 -5.66
C PRO A 378 -14.35 13.37 -4.44
N SER A 379 -14.47 12.39 -3.54
CA SER A 379 -13.48 12.19 -2.47
C SER A 379 -12.09 12.11 -3.10
N ALA A 380 -11.12 12.77 -2.47
CA ALA A 380 -9.74 12.72 -2.95
C ALA A 380 -9.24 11.27 -2.94
N PRO A 381 -8.49 10.82 -3.95
CA PRO A 381 -7.96 9.46 -3.98
C PRO A 381 -7.15 9.16 -2.71
N GLU A 382 -7.49 8.06 -2.04
CA GLU A 382 -6.83 7.61 -0.82
C GLU A 382 -5.77 6.56 -1.12
N SER A 383 -4.63 6.68 -0.41
CA SER A 383 -3.51 5.75 -0.57
C SER A 383 -3.73 4.53 0.32
N THR A 384 -3.47 3.34 -0.22
CA THR A 384 -3.60 2.06 0.51
C THR A 384 -2.46 1.81 1.50
N LEU A 385 -1.42 2.65 1.47
CA LEU A 385 -0.21 2.53 2.27
C LEU A 385 -0.20 3.43 3.52
N ARG A 386 -1.36 3.94 3.94
CA ARG A 386 -1.50 4.81 5.12
C ARG A 386 -1.52 4.03 6.45
N HIS A 387 -1.48 2.70 6.39
CA HIS A 387 -1.47 1.83 7.57
C HIS A 387 -0.48 0.68 7.40
N ALA A 388 -0.08 0.08 8.52
CA ALA A 388 0.67 -1.18 8.55
C ALA A 388 -0.21 -2.36 8.13
N SER A 389 -0.59 -2.39 6.85
CA SER A 389 -1.25 -3.53 6.19
C SER A 389 -0.20 -4.49 5.63
N GLU A 390 -0.62 -5.72 5.32
CA GLU A 390 0.25 -6.71 4.68
C GLU A 390 0.82 -6.19 3.35
N LYS A 391 -0.03 -5.61 2.48
CA LYS A 391 0.38 -4.97 1.22
C LYS A 391 1.49 -3.92 1.43
N ALA A 392 1.40 -3.16 2.52
CA ALA A 392 2.35 -2.11 2.81
C ALA A 392 3.70 -2.64 3.32
N ILE A 393 3.68 -3.77 4.06
CA ILE A 393 4.89 -4.51 4.41
C ILE A 393 5.53 -5.13 3.17
N GLU A 394 4.75 -5.75 2.28
CA GLU A 394 5.25 -6.32 1.01
C GLU A 394 5.92 -5.28 0.13
N SER A 395 5.31 -4.09 0.04
CA SER A 395 5.87 -2.94 -0.67
C SER A 395 7.26 -2.55 -0.15
N TYR A 396 7.44 -2.60 1.17
CA TYR A 396 8.74 -2.33 1.78
C TYR A 396 9.77 -3.44 1.48
N PHE A 397 9.34 -4.70 1.41
CA PHE A 397 10.17 -5.82 0.97
C PHE A 397 10.62 -5.69 -0.49
N HIS A 398 9.79 -5.15 -1.39
CA HIS A 398 10.21 -4.89 -2.78
C HIS A 398 11.35 -3.86 -2.87
N LEU A 399 11.32 -2.80 -2.05
CA LEU A 399 12.43 -1.84 -1.98
C LEU A 399 13.67 -2.44 -1.32
N PHE A 400 13.49 -3.26 -0.28
CA PHE A 400 14.58 -4.00 0.35
C PHE A 400 15.24 -4.98 -0.64
N HIS A 401 14.46 -5.68 -1.46
CA HIS A 401 14.97 -6.57 -2.50
C HIS A 401 15.83 -5.79 -3.50
N MET A 402 15.36 -4.64 -3.97
CA MET A 402 16.14 -3.75 -4.84
C MET A 402 17.43 -3.27 -4.18
N LEU A 403 17.37 -2.87 -2.92
CA LEU A 403 18.53 -2.46 -2.14
C LEU A 403 19.57 -3.59 -2.06
N VAL A 404 19.15 -4.81 -1.78
CA VAL A 404 20.03 -5.99 -1.72
C VAL A 404 20.61 -6.32 -3.09
N CYS A 405 19.80 -6.31 -4.16
CA CYS A 405 20.29 -6.54 -5.52
C CYS A 405 21.42 -5.59 -5.88
N PHE A 406 21.24 -4.28 -5.72
CA PHE A 406 22.30 -3.31 -5.99
C PHE A 406 23.51 -3.49 -5.06
N ALA A 407 23.30 -3.75 -3.78
CA ALA A 407 24.41 -3.95 -2.82
C ALA A 407 25.26 -5.19 -3.14
N THR A 408 24.66 -6.24 -3.71
CA THR A 408 25.39 -7.45 -4.14
C THR A 408 26.11 -7.30 -5.47
N GLU A 409 25.66 -6.37 -6.32
CA GLU A 409 26.28 -6.08 -7.63
C GLU A 409 27.38 -5.02 -7.52
N ASP A 410 27.31 -4.15 -6.51
CA ASP A 410 28.25 -3.06 -6.27
C ASP A 410 28.69 -2.99 -4.80
N ARG A 411 29.90 -3.49 -4.54
CA ARG A 411 30.50 -3.54 -3.20
C ARG A 411 30.77 -2.15 -2.62
N GLU A 412 30.93 -1.12 -3.46
CA GLU A 412 31.15 0.26 -3.00
C GLU A 412 29.95 0.78 -2.18
N LEU A 413 28.73 0.30 -2.49
CA LEU A 413 27.52 0.66 -1.76
C LEU A 413 27.55 0.11 -0.32
N VAL A 414 27.97 -1.15 -0.16
CA VAL A 414 28.14 -1.79 1.16
C VAL A 414 29.25 -1.11 1.95
N GLU A 415 30.38 -0.82 1.31
CA GLU A 415 31.49 -0.11 1.95
C GLU A 415 31.10 1.31 2.39
N THR A 416 30.28 2.00 1.60
CA THR A 416 29.73 3.30 1.94
C THR A 416 28.77 3.22 3.12
N ALA A 417 27.88 2.22 3.17
CA ALA A 417 27.02 1.95 4.32
C ALA A 417 27.86 1.71 5.59
N ASN A 418 28.84 0.80 5.50
CA ASN A 418 29.76 0.47 6.58
C ASN A 418 30.51 1.71 7.10
N ARG A 419 31.04 2.55 6.19
CA ARG A 419 31.74 3.80 6.54
C ARG A 419 30.83 4.76 7.29
N ARG A 420 29.60 4.98 6.82
CA ARG A 420 28.62 5.88 7.48
C ARG A 420 28.25 5.40 8.87
N ILE A 421 28.08 4.09 9.06
CA ILE A 421 27.77 3.49 10.37
C ILE A 421 28.96 3.62 11.31
N ARG A 422 30.19 3.34 10.85
CA ARG A 422 31.40 3.48 11.69
C ARG A 422 31.65 4.93 12.12
N VAL A 423 31.47 5.90 11.22
CA VAL A 423 31.57 7.33 11.53
C VAL A 423 30.52 7.75 12.57
N PHE A 424 29.29 7.24 12.45
CA PHE A 424 28.26 7.46 13.46
C PHE A 424 28.66 6.84 14.81
N ALA A 425 29.09 5.59 14.81
CA ALA A 425 29.52 4.87 16.01
C ALA A 425 30.69 5.58 16.72
N SER A 426 31.63 6.18 15.97
CA SER A 426 32.78 6.91 16.51
C SER A 426 32.44 8.26 17.15
N GLY A 427 31.16 8.63 17.24
CA GLY A 427 30.70 9.86 17.89
C GLY A 427 30.36 11.01 16.94
N GLN A 428 30.65 10.89 15.64
CA GLN A 428 30.29 11.92 14.65
C GLN A 428 28.84 11.76 14.18
N ARG A 429 27.91 11.97 15.12
CA ARG A 429 26.48 11.65 14.98
C ARG A 429 25.64 12.83 14.52
N HIS A 430 26.25 14.03 14.47
CA HIS A 430 25.50 15.26 14.32
C HIS A 430 24.84 15.41 12.95
N LYS A 431 23.79 16.23 12.85
CA LYS A 431 23.02 16.47 11.62
C LYS A 431 23.88 16.95 10.44
N SER A 432 25.04 17.55 10.69
CA SER A 432 26.01 17.92 9.65
C SER A 432 26.65 16.70 8.97
N VAL A 433 26.86 15.60 9.71
CA VAL A 433 27.54 14.38 9.24
C VAL A 433 26.52 13.28 8.91
N CYS A 434 25.49 13.11 9.74
CA CYS A 434 24.37 12.19 9.54
C CYS A 434 23.06 12.98 9.46
N PRO A 435 22.68 13.56 8.31
CA PRO A 435 21.51 14.43 8.22
C PRO A 435 20.18 13.73 8.53
N ASN A 436 20.05 12.44 8.20
CA ASN A 436 18.83 11.67 8.35
C ASN A 436 19.14 10.31 9.02
N LEU A 437 18.58 10.09 10.22
CA LEU A 437 18.73 8.82 10.95
C LEU A 437 17.98 7.67 10.28
N GLY A 438 16.85 7.91 9.62
CA GLY A 438 16.14 6.88 8.89
C GLY A 438 16.96 6.30 7.74
N HIS A 439 17.78 7.12 7.09
CA HIS A 439 18.72 6.61 6.08
C HIS A 439 19.80 5.71 6.71
N LEU A 440 20.30 6.08 7.90
CA LEU A 440 21.24 5.25 8.65
C LEU A 440 20.66 3.87 8.95
N LEU A 441 19.37 3.81 9.33
CA LEU A 441 18.67 2.55 9.59
C LEU A 441 18.53 1.69 8.32
N VAL A 442 18.33 2.31 7.16
CA VAL A 442 18.34 1.57 5.87
C VAL A 442 19.75 1.06 5.56
N TYR A 443 20.80 1.82 5.82
CA TYR A 443 22.19 1.34 5.62
C TYR A 443 22.52 0.13 6.48
N LEU A 444 21.95 0.01 7.69
CA LEU A 444 22.11 -1.18 8.54
C LEU A 444 21.59 -2.46 7.85
N LEU A 445 20.61 -2.35 6.95
CA LEU A 445 20.06 -3.50 6.22
C LEU A 445 21.08 -4.13 5.25
N ILE A 446 22.08 -3.40 4.77
CA ILE A 446 23.11 -3.95 3.88
C ILE A 446 24.52 -3.91 4.46
N SER A 447 24.67 -3.42 5.68
CA SER A 447 25.98 -3.32 6.32
C SER A 447 26.49 -4.68 6.81
N ASP A 448 27.81 -4.79 6.90
CA ASP A 448 28.55 -5.87 7.59
C ASP A 448 28.93 -5.47 9.03
N VAL A 449 28.64 -4.23 9.44
CA VAL A 449 28.95 -3.76 10.79
C VAL A 449 27.96 -4.35 11.77
N GLU A 450 28.48 -5.03 12.79
CA GLU A 450 27.68 -5.60 13.85
C GLU A 450 26.93 -4.52 14.65
N ILE A 451 25.65 -4.78 14.92
CA ILE A 451 24.80 -3.89 15.70
C ILE A 451 24.98 -4.17 17.19
N THR A 452 25.91 -3.46 17.79
CA THR A 452 26.20 -3.54 19.23
C THR A 452 25.12 -2.84 20.06
N GLU A 453 25.03 -3.18 21.35
CA GLU A 453 24.16 -2.46 22.29
C GLU A 453 24.53 -0.97 22.38
N LEU A 454 25.83 -0.64 22.27
CA LEU A 454 26.31 0.74 22.25
C LEU A 454 25.76 1.50 21.05
N LEU A 455 25.83 0.94 19.84
CA LEU A 455 25.29 1.58 18.64
C LEU A 455 23.77 1.83 18.75
N ARG A 456 23.01 0.90 19.36
CA ARG A 456 21.58 1.11 19.64
C ARG A 456 21.35 2.29 20.58
N LYS A 457 22.10 2.35 21.69
CA LYS A 457 22.05 3.47 22.64
C LYS A 457 22.35 4.79 21.94
N ASP A 458 23.37 4.80 21.09
CA ASP A 458 23.81 5.97 20.35
C ASP A 458 22.74 6.49 19.37
N ILE A 459 22.08 5.59 18.63
CA ILE A 459 20.97 5.93 17.73
C ILE A 459 19.80 6.51 18.52
N ILE A 460 19.44 5.88 19.63
CA ILE A 460 18.31 6.30 20.49
C ILE A 460 18.59 7.67 21.11
N THR A 461 19.77 7.86 21.72
CA THR A 461 20.15 9.13 22.33
C THR A 461 20.19 10.25 21.29
N GLU A 462 20.78 10.02 20.12
CA GLU A 462 20.80 11.02 19.05
C GLU A 462 19.38 11.35 18.56
N ALA A 463 18.48 10.37 18.45
CA ALA A 463 17.09 10.60 18.08
C ALA A 463 16.35 11.47 19.12
N ILE A 464 16.51 11.17 20.41
CA ILE A 464 15.94 11.96 21.51
C ILE A 464 16.49 13.39 21.46
N THR A 465 17.81 13.56 21.33
CA THR A 465 18.47 14.87 21.24
C THR A 465 17.94 15.69 20.07
N ARG A 466 17.77 15.10 18.88
CA ARG A 466 17.18 15.80 17.72
C ARG A 466 15.71 16.19 17.90
N ASN A 467 14.96 15.40 18.67
CA ASN A 467 13.55 15.65 18.92
C ASN A 467 13.29 16.78 19.92
N VAL A 468 14.28 17.21 20.70
CA VAL A 468 14.12 18.26 21.74
C VAL A 468 13.49 19.55 21.17
N VAL A 469 13.89 20.00 19.98
CA VAL A 469 13.30 21.20 19.37
C VAL A 469 11.81 21.05 19.10
N TRP A 470 11.39 19.88 18.62
CA TRP A 470 10.00 19.55 18.33
C TRP A 470 9.22 19.28 19.61
N LEU A 471 9.87 18.80 20.66
CA LEU A 471 9.26 18.60 21.97
C LEU A 471 8.82 19.95 22.57
N PHE A 472 9.62 21.00 22.44
CA PHE A 472 9.37 22.29 23.07
C PHE A 472 8.58 23.27 22.22
N ASP A 473 8.80 23.28 20.90
CA ASP A 473 8.21 24.28 20.00
C ASP A 473 6.76 23.93 19.67
N LYS A 474 5.92 24.96 19.55
CA LYS A 474 4.50 24.84 19.16
C LYS A 474 4.25 24.18 17.79
N ARG A 475 5.27 24.09 16.95
CA ARG A 475 5.20 23.33 15.68
C ARG A 475 5.30 21.81 15.87
N GLY A 476 5.65 21.35 17.08
CA GLY A 476 5.67 19.94 17.45
C GLY A 476 4.73 19.68 18.62
N ALA A 477 5.26 19.16 19.73
CA ALA A 477 4.49 18.72 20.89
C ALA A 477 4.06 19.85 21.85
N ASP A 478 4.59 21.06 21.68
CA ASP A 478 4.27 22.25 22.49
C ASP A 478 4.40 22.01 24.01
N MET A 479 5.52 21.41 24.44
CA MET A 479 5.84 21.16 25.86
C MET A 479 7.05 22.01 26.31
N PRO A 480 6.98 23.35 26.25
CA PRO A 480 8.10 24.23 26.60
C PRO A 480 8.54 24.10 28.05
N GLU A 481 7.67 23.61 28.95
CA GLU A 481 8.01 23.40 30.36
C GLU A 481 9.09 22.32 30.57
N LEU A 482 9.30 21.43 29.60
CA LEU A 482 10.36 20.42 29.65
C LEU A 482 11.76 21.00 29.41
N SER A 483 11.85 22.28 29.01
CA SER A 483 13.12 23.03 28.94
C SER A 483 13.68 23.39 30.32
N TYR A 484 12.86 23.32 31.37
CA TYR A 484 13.34 23.42 32.75
C TYR A 484 14.19 22.20 33.09
N LEU A 485 15.37 22.37 33.66
CA LEU A 485 16.22 21.28 34.11
C LEU A 485 16.10 21.11 35.62
N GLU A 486 15.09 20.34 36.04
CA GLU A 486 14.81 20.03 37.44
C GLU A 486 16.04 19.42 38.14
N PRO A 487 16.24 19.65 39.46
CA PRO A 487 17.35 19.07 40.21
C PRO A 487 17.07 17.63 40.67
N ASP A 488 15.81 17.19 40.64
CA ASP A 488 15.36 15.90 41.16
C ASP A 488 16.13 14.73 40.53
N ALA A 489 16.56 13.76 41.33
CA ALA A 489 17.30 12.62 40.80
C ALA A 489 16.46 11.79 39.81
N GLU A 490 15.15 11.70 40.07
CA GLU A 490 14.17 10.96 39.28
C GLU A 490 13.01 11.87 38.91
N SER A 491 12.55 11.81 37.65
CA SER A 491 11.47 12.65 37.15
C SER A 491 10.52 11.84 36.26
N PRO A 492 9.53 11.13 36.85
CA PRO A 492 8.53 10.39 36.10
C PRO A 492 7.80 11.25 35.07
N TYR A 493 7.52 12.52 35.40
CA TYR A 493 6.89 13.46 34.47
C TYR A 493 7.76 13.70 33.23
N ARG A 494 9.08 13.93 33.40
CA ARG A 494 9.98 14.11 32.23
C ARG A 494 10.01 12.86 31.36
N LEU A 495 10.15 11.67 31.97
CA LEU A 495 10.13 10.42 31.21
C LEU A 495 8.84 10.30 30.39
N LYS A 496 7.67 10.47 31.03
CA LYS A 496 6.37 10.34 30.36
C LYS A 496 6.18 11.36 29.25
N ARG A 497 6.38 12.66 29.53
CA ARG A 497 6.11 13.72 28.55
C ARG A 497 7.13 13.75 27.41
N THR A 498 8.41 13.46 27.68
CA THR A 498 9.41 13.31 26.61
C THR A 498 9.12 12.11 25.73
N PHE A 499 8.55 11.02 26.29
CA PHE A 499 8.09 9.91 25.48
C PHE A 499 6.92 10.32 24.58
N GLU A 500 5.87 10.90 25.18
CA GLU A 500 4.66 11.36 24.48
C GLU A 500 5.00 12.31 23.31
N GLY A 501 5.86 13.31 23.53
CA GLY A 501 6.25 14.26 22.49
C GLY A 501 7.19 13.70 21.41
N GLY A 502 7.84 12.55 21.66
CA GLY A 502 8.71 11.86 20.70
C GLY A 502 8.09 10.62 20.04
N ARG A 503 6.83 10.30 20.36
CA ARG A 503 6.15 9.03 20.03
C ARG A 503 6.28 8.63 18.55
N THR A 504 6.07 9.57 17.63
CA THR A 504 6.20 9.30 16.18
C THR A 504 7.61 8.84 15.81
N SER A 505 8.63 9.53 16.31
CA SER A 505 10.04 9.19 16.05
C SER A 505 10.39 7.80 16.60
N TYR A 506 9.96 7.50 17.82
CA TYR A 506 10.19 6.20 18.46
C TYR A 506 9.51 5.04 17.72
N ARG A 507 8.29 5.25 17.20
CA ARG A 507 7.61 4.25 16.35
C ARG A 507 8.39 3.94 15.07
N LEU A 508 8.95 4.95 14.40
CA LEU A 508 9.80 4.74 13.21
C LEU A 508 11.06 3.92 13.56
N LEU A 509 11.68 4.17 14.71
CA LEU A 509 12.84 3.41 15.19
C LEU A 509 12.46 1.95 15.48
N MET A 510 11.38 1.71 16.22
CA MET A 510 10.92 0.36 16.55
C MET A 510 10.54 -0.43 15.28
N PHE A 511 9.82 0.20 14.34
CA PHE A 511 9.52 -0.41 13.05
C PHE A 511 10.80 -0.81 12.31
N SER A 512 11.78 0.10 12.23
CA SER A 512 13.01 -0.15 11.48
C SER A 512 13.82 -1.29 12.09
N GLU A 513 13.89 -1.38 13.42
CA GLU A 513 14.57 -2.48 14.11
C GLU A 513 13.80 -3.80 13.97
N LEU A 514 12.47 -3.79 14.08
CA LEU A 514 11.61 -4.95 13.86
C LEU A 514 11.77 -5.50 12.44
N PHE A 515 11.69 -4.62 11.44
CA PHE A 515 11.91 -5.01 10.04
C PHE A 515 13.32 -5.57 9.86
N ARG A 516 14.34 -4.89 10.39
CA ARG A 516 15.73 -5.36 10.30
C ARG A 516 15.89 -6.75 10.91
N ARG A 517 15.30 -7.05 12.07
CA ARG A 517 15.31 -8.39 12.67
C ARG A 517 14.62 -9.44 11.80
N THR A 518 13.56 -9.05 11.10
CA THR A 518 12.80 -9.97 10.26
C THR A 518 13.50 -10.24 8.93
N ALA A 519 14.02 -9.19 8.29
CA ALA A 519 14.71 -9.26 7.01
C ALA A 519 16.14 -9.78 7.13
N ARG A 520 16.84 -9.44 8.23
CA ARG A 520 18.21 -9.84 8.56
C ARG A 520 18.37 -10.10 10.07
N PRO A 521 17.89 -11.23 10.60
CA PRO A 521 17.96 -11.56 12.03
C PRO A 521 19.39 -11.50 12.60
N GLY A 522 20.41 -11.75 11.78
CA GLY A 522 21.81 -11.48 12.07
C GLY A 522 22.64 -11.26 10.81
N HIS A 523 23.93 -10.93 10.99
CA HIS A 523 24.88 -10.75 9.88
C HIS A 523 25.55 -12.07 9.43
N GLY A 524 25.21 -13.20 10.05
CA GLY A 524 25.78 -14.51 9.69
C GLY A 524 25.38 -15.00 8.30
N LYS A 525 24.26 -14.50 7.74
CA LYS A 525 23.83 -14.81 6.38
C LYS A 525 24.42 -13.76 5.40
N PRO A 526 25.22 -14.18 4.39
CA PRO A 526 25.72 -13.27 3.36
C PRO A 526 24.60 -12.59 2.57
N LEU A 527 24.82 -11.37 2.09
CA LEU A 527 23.82 -10.63 1.32
C LEU A 527 23.43 -11.35 0.01
N GLN A 528 24.35 -12.11 -0.59
CA GLN A 528 24.07 -12.91 -1.78
C GLN A 528 22.99 -13.95 -1.48
N GLN A 529 23.10 -14.66 -0.35
CA GLN A 529 22.08 -15.64 0.03
C GLN A 529 20.74 -14.97 0.35
N VAL A 530 20.76 -13.81 1.02
CA VAL A 530 19.53 -13.01 1.25
C VAL A 530 18.87 -12.63 -0.08
N ARG A 531 19.66 -12.26 -1.09
CA ARG A 531 19.17 -11.94 -2.44
C ARG A 531 18.50 -13.14 -3.10
N GLU A 532 19.16 -14.30 -3.12
CA GLU A 532 18.59 -15.49 -3.76
C GLU A 532 17.26 -15.89 -3.09
N GLU A 533 17.19 -15.86 -1.76
CA GLU A 533 15.93 -16.11 -1.04
C GLU A 533 14.82 -15.08 -1.36
N LEU A 534 15.18 -13.84 -1.73
CA LEU A 534 14.22 -12.84 -2.17
C LEU A 534 13.79 -13.09 -3.63
N PHE A 535 14.68 -13.55 -4.50
CA PHE A 535 14.31 -13.99 -5.85
C PHE A 535 13.39 -15.21 -5.83
N ASP A 536 13.67 -16.20 -4.99
CA ASP A 536 12.82 -17.39 -4.82
C ASP A 536 11.38 -17.00 -4.46
N ARG A 537 11.22 -15.98 -3.61
CA ARG A 537 9.92 -15.44 -3.19
C ARG A 537 9.41 -14.29 -4.05
N HIS A 538 10.08 -13.98 -5.14
CA HIS A 538 9.66 -12.92 -6.06
C HIS A 538 9.50 -11.54 -5.35
N GLY A 539 10.44 -11.23 -4.47
CA GLY A 539 10.45 -10.03 -3.63
C GLY A 539 9.50 -10.04 -2.43
N ALA A 540 8.80 -11.13 -2.14
CA ALA A 540 7.92 -11.22 -0.98
C ALA A 540 8.69 -11.34 0.35
N PRO A 541 8.05 -10.96 1.47
CA PRO A 541 8.45 -11.41 2.79
C PRO A 541 8.44 -12.94 2.93
N PRO A 542 9.13 -13.50 3.94
CA PRO A 542 8.91 -14.88 4.36
C PRO A 542 7.41 -15.18 4.59
N ARG A 543 6.99 -16.43 4.36
CA ARG A 543 5.58 -16.83 4.56
C ARG A 543 5.11 -16.49 5.97
N GLY A 544 3.93 -15.88 6.06
CA GLY A 544 3.33 -15.39 7.31
C GLY A 544 4.01 -14.15 7.90
N ALA A 545 5.20 -13.74 7.42
CA ALA A 545 5.90 -12.60 7.98
C ALA A 545 5.21 -11.27 7.67
N ALA A 546 4.53 -11.11 6.52
CA ALA A 546 3.74 -9.91 6.22
C ALA A 546 2.65 -9.68 7.28
N ALA A 547 1.83 -10.69 7.52
CA ALA A 547 0.76 -10.68 8.52
C ALA A 547 1.31 -10.47 9.95
N ALA A 548 2.39 -11.20 10.31
CA ALA A 548 3.03 -11.07 11.61
C ALA A 548 3.63 -9.67 11.82
N LEU A 549 4.35 -9.12 10.83
CA LEU A 549 4.88 -7.75 10.87
C LEU A 549 3.76 -6.72 10.97
N ALA A 550 2.69 -6.86 10.18
CA ALA A 550 1.55 -5.95 10.23
C ALA A 550 0.85 -5.97 11.61
N ALA A 551 0.67 -7.15 12.20
CA ALA A 551 0.16 -7.30 13.57
C ALA A 551 1.11 -6.66 14.59
N GLU A 552 2.41 -6.92 14.48
CA GLU A 552 3.40 -6.42 15.42
C GLU A 552 3.57 -4.90 15.34
N VAL A 553 3.51 -4.31 14.15
CA VAL A 553 3.53 -2.85 14.00
C VAL A 553 2.31 -2.19 14.64
N ARG A 554 1.14 -2.84 14.59
CA ARG A 554 -0.04 -2.39 15.35
C ARG A 554 0.21 -2.44 16.86
N ARG A 555 0.81 -3.53 17.37
CA ARG A 555 1.22 -3.63 18.79
C ARG A 555 2.24 -2.56 19.18
N LEU A 556 3.22 -2.26 18.33
CA LEU A 556 4.20 -1.20 18.57
C LEU A 556 3.55 0.20 18.69
N HIS A 557 2.32 0.40 18.20
CA HIS A 557 1.60 1.65 18.41
C HIS A 557 1.07 1.79 19.85
N GLU A 558 0.93 0.70 20.59
CA GLU A 558 0.48 0.66 21.99
C GLU A 558 1.60 1.05 22.97
N VAL A 559 2.87 0.94 22.55
CA VAL A 559 4.04 1.31 23.37
C VAL A 559 3.97 2.80 23.73
N ASP A 560 3.91 3.10 25.03
CA ASP A 560 3.67 4.43 25.56
C ASP A 560 4.72 4.93 26.57
N ASN A 561 5.79 4.17 26.78
CA ASN A 561 6.84 4.47 27.74
C ASN A 561 8.23 4.01 27.26
N PHE A 562 9.28 4.58 27.88
CA PHE A 562 10.67 4.29 27.51
C PHE A 562 11.11 2.86 27.83
N TYR A 563 10.58 2.25 28.90
CA TYR A 563 10.98 0.90 29.30
C TYR A 563 10.64 -0.11 28.21
N ASP A 564 9.38 -0.12 27.76
CA ASP A 564 8.93 -1.00 26.67
C ASP A 564 9.62 -0.64 25.36
N PHE A 565 9.76 0.65 25.04
CA PHE A 565 10.53 1.09 23.86
C PHE A 565 11.96 0.55 23.85
N PHE A 566 12.67 0.54 24.97
CA PHE A 566 14.03 -0.01 25.04
C PHE A 566 14.07 -1.52 24.82
N ARG A 567 13.07 -2.24 25.34
CA ARG A 567 12.92 -3.68 25.07
C ARG A 567 12.72 -3.93 23.57
N GLU A 568 11.83 -3.17 22.93
CA GLU A 568 11.58 -3.29 21.49
C GLU A 568 12.85 -3.02 20.67
N MET A 569 13.59 -1.96 21.04
CA MET A 569 14.87 -1.64 20.41
C MET A 569 15.97 -2.68 20.67
N GLY A 570 15.76 -3.64 21.57
CA GLY A 570 16.67 -4.76 21.82
C GLY A 570 17.80 -4.46 22.80
N LEU A 571 17.56 -3.53 23.73
CA LEU A 571 18.49 -3.25 24.83
C LEU A 571 18.37 -4.34 25.90
N GLN A 572 19.48 -5.02 26.21
CA GLN A 572 19.52 -6.00 27.29
C GLN A 572 19.57 -5.32 28.67
N LYS A 573 20.37 -4.25 28.77
CA LYS A 573 20.50 -3.46 30.00
C LYS A 573 19.67 -2.18 29.92
N ILE A 574 18.45 -2.27 30.44
CA ILE A 574 17.53 -1.13 30.50
C ILE A 574 17.98 -0.15 31.58
N PRO A 575 18.14 1.15 31.27
CA PRO A 575 18.55 2.14 32.26
C PRO A 575 17.44 2.37 33.30
N GLY A 576 17.82 2.42 34.58
CA GLY A 576 16.89 2.78 35.66
C GLY A 576 16.44 4.25 35.57
N VAL A 577 15.34 4.58 36.25
CA VAL A 577 14.67 5.89 36.19
C VAL A 577 15.65 7.04 36.43
N ARG A 578 16.42 6.99 37.53
CA ARG A 578 17.44 8.00 37.87
C ARG A 578 18.47 8.23 36.76
N CYS A 579 19.02 7.14 36.22
CA CYS A 579 20.02 7.21 35.16
C CYS A 579 19.42 7.85 33.91
N PHE A 580 18.22 7.41 33.51
CA PHE A 580 17.61 7.90 32.28
C PHE A 580 17.05 9.32 32.41
N THR A 581 16.55 9.74 33.59
CA THR A 581 16.24 11.15 33.87
C THR A 581 17.47 12.04 33.65
N ALA A 582 18.65 11.61 34.09
CA ALA A 582 19.90 12.34 33.85
C ALA A 582 20.23 12.41 32.35
N VAL A 583 20.06 11.32 31.60
CA VAL A 583 20.24 11.30 30.13
C VAL A 583 19.30 12.27 29.44
N LEU A 584 18.00 12.27 29.76
CA LEU A 584 17.02 13.18 29.16
C LEU A 584 17.32 14.66 29.43
N ARG A 585 17.90 15.00 30.59
CA ARG A 585 18.40 16.35 30.85
C ARG A 585 19.66 16.68 30.05
N ALA A 586 20.57 15.72 29.90
CA ALA A 586 21.76 15.87 29.08
C ALA A 586 21.39 16.12 27.62
N THR A 587 20.44 15.37 27.05
CA THR A 587 20.00 15.55 25.66
C THR A 587 19.44 16.95 25.39
N VAL A 588 18.84 17.62 26.39
CA VAL A 588 18.41 19.02 26.25
C VAL A 588 19.62 19.96 26.10
N LYS A 589 20.63 19.80 26.95
CA LYS A 589 21.88 20.58 26.88
C LYS A 589 22.61 20.32 25.56
N ASP A 590 22.72 19.04 25.19
CA ASP A 590 23.38 18.60 23.97
C ASP A 590 22.66 19.12 22.73
N SER A 591 21.32 19.09 22.70
CA SER A 591 20.53 19.65 21.60
C SER A 591 20.82 21.13 21.38
N VAL A 592 20.97 21.90 22.46
CA VAL A 592 21.35 23.32 22.36
C VAL A 592 22.80 23.48 21.94
N SER A 593 23.72 22.71 22.53
CA SER A 593 25.15 22.75 22.21
C SER A 593 25.43 22.42 20.74
N TYR A 594 24.73 21.41 20.20
CA TYR A 594 24.83 20.99 18.80
C TYR A 594 24.07 21.91 17.84
N GLY A 595 23.35 22.91 18.36
CA GLY A 595 22.59 23.87 17.56
C GLY A 595 21.34 23.27 16.91
N TYR A 596 20.75 22.22 17.49
CA TYR A 596 19.45 21.69 17.08
C TYR A 596 18.31 22.53 17.66
N SER A 597 18.48 22.96 18.91
CA SER A 597 17.57 23.83 19.65
C SER A 597 18.27 25.12 20.09
N SER A 598 17.49 26.11 20.48
CA SER A 598 17.88 27.22 21.35
C SER A 598 17.17 27.08 22.69
N TRP A 599 17.67 27.72 23.75
CA TRP A 599 17.03 27.66 25.07
C TRP A 599 15.61 28.22 25.07
N GLY A 600 15.33 29.26 24.28
CA GLY A 600 14.01 29.89 24.14
C GLY A 600 13.51 30.65 25.37
N LEU A 601 13.68 30.06 26.56
CA LEU A 601 13.24 30.54 27.87
C LEU A 601 14.40 30.51 28.87
N SER A 602 14.37 31.40 29.87
CA SER A 602 15.22 31.25 31.05
C SER A 602 14.72 30.11 31.93
N GLN A 603 15.60 29.59 32.81
CA GLN A 603 15.22 28.53 33.73
C GLN A 603 14.16 29.00 34.76
N ASP A 604 14.13 30.28 35.15
CA ASP A 604 13.10 30.84 36.04
C ASP A 604 11.72 30.77 35.41
N VAL A 605 11.64 31.12 34.12
CA VAL A 605 10.41 31.06 33.35
C VAL A 605 9.97 29.62 33.13
N ALA A 606 10.88 28.77 32.69
CA ALA A 606 10.60 27.36 32.45
C ALA A 606 10.13 26.65 33.73
N TYR A 607 10.72 26.99 34.89
CA TYR A 607 10.29 26.50 36.20
C TYR A 607 8.84 26.89 36.51
N VAL A 608 8.44 28.15 36.30
CA VAL A 608 7.05 28.59 36.53
C VAL A 608 6.08 27.79 35.66
N LEU A 609 6.41 27.56 34.39
CA LEU A 609 5.61 26.72 33.49
C LEU A 609 5.55 25.28 33.99
N ARG A 610 6.68 24.71 34.42
CA ARG A 610 6.75 23.34 34.93
C ARG A 610 5.95 23.18 36.22
N ARG A 611 6.05 24.11 37.16
CA ARG A 611 5.31 24.08 38.45
C ARG A 611 3.79 24.13 38.26
N ARG A 612 3.30 24.76 37.18
CA ARG A 612 1.87 24.75 36.81
C ARG A 612 1.40 23.34 36.39
N LYS A 613 2.29 22.52 35.83
CA LYS A 613 2.00 21.14 35.39
C LYS A 613 2.32 20.09 36.45
N GLU A 614 3.36 20.32 37.25
CA GLU A 614 3.85 19.44 38.32
C GLU A 614 4.21 20.27 39.55
N ARG A 615 3.28 20.37 40.51
CA ARG A 615 3.41 21.28 41.67
C ARG A 615 4.60 20.98 42.59
N GLY A 616 5.03 19.73 42.65
CA GLY A 616 6.09 19.23 43.53
C GLY A 616 7.48 19.14 42.92
N VAL A 617 7.70 19.72 41.73
CA VAL A 617 9.02 19.71 41.08
C VAL A 617 10.06 20.45 41.92
N GLY A 618 11.27 19.90 42.04
CA GLY A 618 12.37 20.51 42.78
C GLY A 618 12.82 21.85 42.18
N VAL A 619 13.46 22.68 43.01
CA VAL A 619 13.94 24.00 42.63
C VAL A 619 15.46 23.99 42.52
N VAL A 620 16.00 24.28 41.33
CA VAL A 620 17.46 24.44 41.14
C VAL A 620 18.00 25.53 42.08
N PRO A 621 19.12 25.27 42.80
CA PRO A 621 19.73 26.27 43.67
C PRO A 621 20.08 27.56 42.91
N GLY A 622 19.75 28.71 43.49
CA GLY A 622 20.06 30.03 42.92
C GLY A 622 19.02 30.60 41.94
N LEU A 623 17.89 29.90 41.71
CA LEU A 623 16.73 30.45 41.00
C LEU A 623 16.19 31.68 41.74
N GLN A 624 16.23 32.85 41.10
CA GLN A 624 15.57 34.05 41.63
C GLN A 624 14.07 33.87 41.36
N MET A 625 13.35 33.33 42.34
CA MET A 625 11.89 33.22 42.23
C MET A 625 11.33 34.58 41.85
N LEU A 626 10.69 34.69 40.69
CA LEU A 626 9.98 35.88 40.26
C LEU A 626 8.96 36.23 41.36
N ARG A 627 9.33 37.13 42.26
CA ARG A 627 8.50 37.60 43.38
C ARG A 627 7.46 38.54 42.77
N GLY A 628 6.28 38.02 42.47
CA GLY A 628 5.14 38.86 42.09
C GLY A 628 4.01 38.07 41.45
N SER A 629 2.80 38.31 41.92
CA SER A 629 1.51 37.85 41.38
C SER A 629 1.17 38.39 39.98
N GLY A 630 2.16 38.88 39.22
CA GLY A 630 1.96 39.39 37.87
C GLY A 630 1.89 38.24 36.87
N GLU A 631 0.88 38.25 36.00
CA GLU A 631 0.74 37.31 34.89
C GLU A 631 2.03 37.25 34.06
N PHE A 632 2.83 36.22 34.29
CA PHE A 632 3.94 35.91 33.41
C PHE A 632 3.38 35.52 32.04
N SER A 633 3.57 36.38 31.03
CA SER A 633 3.18 36.09 29.65
C SER A 633 4.32 35.42 28.91
N VAL A 634 4.05 34.23 28.37
CA VAL A 634 4.97 33.55 27.44
C VAL A 634 5.12 34.47 26.20
N PRO A 635 6.34 34.72 25.71
CA PRO A 635 6.54 35.57 24.54
C PRO A 635 5.65 35.14 23.37
N ARG A 636 4.91 36.08 22.75
CA ARG A 636 3.99 35.79 21.62
C ARG A 636 4.67 35.06 20.45
N HIS A 637 5.99 35.22 20.30
CA HIS A 637 6.81 34.59 19.26
C HIS A 637 7.87 33.62 19.83
N LEU A 638 7.55 32.90 20.91
CA LEU A 638 8.44 31.86 21.43
C LEU A 638 8.72 30.80 20.34
N THR A 639 10.00 30.54 20.13
CA THR A 639 10.52 29.51 19.24
C THR A 639 11.77 28.91 19.86
N PHE A 640 11.89 27.59 19.81
CA PHE A 640 13.08 26.87 20.26
C PHE A 640 14.01 26.53 19.09
N PHE A 641 13.69 26.99 17.88
CA PHE A 641 14.58 26.84 16.74
C PHE A 641 15.72 27.90 16.82
N PRO A 642 16.96 27.53 16.46
CA PRO A 642 18.08 28.46 16.41
C PRO A 642 17.84 29.56 15.36
N SER A 643 18.21 30.80 15.68
CA SER A 643 18.10 31.93 14.75
C SER A 643 19.19 31.85 13.67
N LYS A 644 18.85 32.17 12.41
CA LYS A 644 19.79 32.11 11.26
C LYS A 644 20.98 33.09 11.32
N ARG A 645 21.16 33.87 12.40
CA ARG A 645 22.15 34.96 12.49
C ARG A 645 23.59 34.54 12.84
N GLY A 646 23.89 33.24 12.98
CA GLY A 646 25.21 32.75 13.41
C GLY A 646 26.20 32.32 12.31
N ARG A 647 25.86 32.35 11.01
CA ARG A 647 26.84 32.10 9.93
C ARG A 647 27.49 33.42 9.50
N ALA A 648 28.21 34.07 10.41
CA ALA A 648 29.12 35.16 10.03
C ALA A 648 30.36 34.54 9.38
N ARG A 649 30.61 34.93 8.14
CA ARG A 649 31.81 34.63 7.36
C ARG A 649 33.06 34.97 8.16
N LEU A 650 33.88 33.97 8.46
CA LEU A 650 35.33 34.14 8.62
C LEU A 650 35.91 34.44 7.23
N SER A 651 35.66 35.63 6.70
CA SER A 651 36.49 36.22 5.65
C SER A 651 37.34 37.28 6.32
N GLY A 652 38.56 36.89 6.70
CA GLY A 652 39.56 37.82 7.21
C GLY A 652 39.83 38.91 6.18
N ARG A 653 39.53 40.15 6.56
CA ARG A 653 40.18 41.33 5.98
C ARG A 653 41.45 41.56 6.78
N ARG A 654 42.60 41.13 6.23
CA ARG A 654 43.87 41.80 6.53
C ARG A 654 44.04 42.92 5.52
N ARG A 655 44.26 44.13 6.04
CA ARG A 655 44.95 45.19 5.30
C ARG A 655 46.39 44.77 5.09
#